data_AF-A0A310SJW1-F1
#
_entry.id   AF-A0A310SJW1-F1
#
_cell.length_a   1.000
_cell.length_b   1.000
_cell.length_c   1.000
_cell.angle_alpha   90.00
_cell.angle_beta   90.00
_cell.angle_gamma   90.00
#
_symmetry.space_group_name_H-M   'P 1'
#
loop_
_entity.id
_entity.type
_entity.pdbx_description
1 polymer ?
#
loop_
_entity_poly.entity_id
_entity_poly.type
_entity_poly.pdbx_seq_one_letter_code
_entity_poly.pdbx_strand_id
1 'polypeptide(L)'
;MASKKVIYPAADRNKGPILSVLQKYIQQGPDQIFLEISSGTGQHVAHFAPHFPQISFYPSEYESKLLESIAAYSNGFVNIKPPLHIDITTDFHTWGNDIFKENNIDYMYNANMIHISPYKCAIGLFNNAGKLLKYNGILFTYGPYAVDGKITPQSNVDFNKSLMLQDSSWGLRDINDVKELAEKNALSASSINLDFGALAKYVVHCAKRTSHSGIPIILQPCIQIYAMIVRRRRRTLDNKQLQVQSAKFDYEHISTNCAENIQSDEESRKNDSNTIKKFKMEKIQVNKALRTRIKISLEIDVISVILLITGIITRFYRLEEPQSIVFDELHYGKYVGLYMKRTFFFDSHPPLGKQLISAVAYLAGFDGIFKFDRIGSPYTDVVPLFALRLVPALCGSLLIPTAYHLMLELGLKQWTAALAGILLLLDNALLTQSRFILMESILMQFSLFGLICIMKFRKVMHQPTTLSWWIWLILGIANLTCALCIKYVGLYSLILALFSIGYDYWNLIPRKTLSNTVLYIHLIIRFFVILSVICIVYLTVFYVHLSILSKAGPHDSIMTSAFQASLDGGLASITKGQPLEVTHGSQITLRHTYGRACWLHSHNHVYPLKYADGRGSSHQQQVTCYSFKDVNNWWIVKRPERNDLVVTKPSTPIKHGDVIQLVHGITSRALNSHDVAAPMSPQSQEISCYIDYNVSMPAQNLWRVEITNKDNTGDVWHAIQSQIRLVHVNTDYALKFSGRQLLDWGFNQHEVVADKLVDQTDSIWNVEEHRYTKSDDQKQRERELINAEMIPLQATTLSFWEKFLELQIKMLFSGQEGQNSHMYSSDPLDWPLMSRGIAYWVSNDSNVNVY
;
A
#
# COMPACT_ATOMS: atom_id res chain seq x y z
N MET A 1 27.57 32.16 37.91
CA MET A 1 26.42 31.22 37.79
C MET A 1 26.56 30.50 36.46
N ALA A 2 26.64 29.16 36.46
CA ALA A 2 26.69 28.40 35.21
C ALA A 2 25.35 28.56 34.48
N SER A 3 25.38 29.00 33.22
CA SER A 3 24.19 29.19 32.39
C SER A 3 23.44 27.86 32.26
N LYS A 4 22.19 27.83 32.73
CA LYS A 4 21.41 26.59 32.83
C LYS A 4 20.75 26.32 31.48
N LYS A 5 21.21 25.29 30.77
CA LYS A 5 20.54 24.76 29.58
C LYS A 5 19.11 24.32 29.93
N VAL A 6 18.13 24.87 29.25
CA VAL A 6 16.71 24.47 29.36
C VAL A 6 16.43 23.42 28.28
N ILE A 7 15.71 22.36 28.60
CA ILE A 7 15.43 21.28 27.66
C ILE A 7 13.93 21.20 27.41
N TYR A 8 13.54 21.32 26.15
CA TYR A 8 12.18 21.04 25.67
C TYR A 8 12.17 19.70 24.91
N PRO A 9 11.45 18.67 25.39
CA PRO A 9 11.42 17.35 24.75
C PRO A 9 10.96 17.38 23.29
N ALA A 10 10.06 18.31 22.94
CA ALA A 10 9.59 18.48 21.56
C ALA A 10 10.72 18.90 20.62
N ALA A 11 11.61 19.80 21.07
CA ALA A 11 12.77 20.25 20.29
C ALA A 11 13.78 19.11 20.08
N ASP A 12 13.88 18.18 21.03
CA ASP A 12 14.78 17.04 20.95
C ASP A 12 14.30 15.97 19.94
N ARG A 13 12.98 15.73 19.93
CA ARG A 13 12.35 14.77 19.02
C ARG A 13 12.38 15.23 17.56
N ASN A 14 12.23 16.53 17.30
CA ASN A 14 12.08 17.06 15.94
C ASN A 14 13.38 17.59 15.30
N LYS A 15 14.46 17.84 16.07
CA LYS A 15 15.74 18.36 15.52
C LYS A 15 16.31 17.50 14.38
N GLY A 16 16.29 16.17 14.51
CA GLY A 16 16.82 15.24 13.50
C GLY A 16 16.02 15.25 12.20
N PRO A 17 14.68 15.03 12.25
CA PRO A 17 13.81 15.15 11.08
C PRO A 17 13.92 16.50 10.37
N ILE A 18 13.95 17.63 11.11
CA ILE A 18 14.07 18.97 10.51
C ILE A 18 15.41 19.15 9.82
N LEU A 19 16.52 18.75 10.46
CA LEU A 19 17.86 18.79 9.87
C LEU A 19 17.92 18.02 8.55
N SER A 20 17.32 16.83 8.49
CA SER A 20 17.31 16.00 7.27
C SER A 20 16.64 16.69 6.07
N VAL A 21 15.72 17.63 6.33
CA VAL A 21 15.08 18.43 5.28
C VAL A 21 15.89 19.67 4.96
N LEU A 22 16.43 20.36 5.96
CA LEU A 22 17.32 21.51 5.76
C LEU A 22 18.53 21.13 4.87
N GLN A 23 19.12 19.95 5.08
CA GLN A 23 20.23 19.43 4.27
C GLN A 23 19.92 19.26 2.78
N LYS A 24 18.63 19.11 2.41
CA LYS A 24 18.22 18.98 1.00
C LYS A 24 18.16 20.33 0.26
N TYR A 25 18.01 21.43 1.01
CA TYR A 25 17.69 22.74 0.45
C TYR A 25 18.74 23.80 0.71
N ILE A 26 19.54 23.65 1.77
CA ILE A 26 20.64 24.56 2.08
C ILE A 26 21.85 24.18 1.22
N GLN A 27 22.24 25.09 0.34
CA GLN A 27 23.51 25.02 -0.39
C GLN A 27 24.60 25.65 0.48
N GLN A 28 25.70 24.95 0.73
CA GLN A 28 26.81 25.47 1.55
C GLN A 28 27.72 26.38 0.71
N GLY A 29 27.81 27.65 1.10
CA GLY A 29 28.78 28.60 0.56
C GLY A 29 29.27 29.56 1.65
N PRO A 30 30.41 30.22 1.45
CA PRO A 30 30.91 31.22 2.38
C PRO A 30 29.95 32.42 2.51
N ASP A 31 29.98 33.09 3.65
CA ASP A 31 29.23 34.33 3.93
C ASP A 31 27.70 34.24 3.85
N GLN A 32 27.16 33.03 4.00
CA GLN A 32 25.71 32.83 4.10
C GLN A 32 25.20 33.07 5.52
N ILE A 33 24.00 33.67 5.61
CA ILE A 33 23.34 34.00 6.88
C ILE A 33 22.09 33.14 7.05
N PHE A 34 22.01 32.49 8.21
CA PHE A 34 20.83 31.75 8.67
C PHE A 34 20.26 32.41 9.92
N LEU A 35 19.05 32.97 9.82
CA LEU A 35 18.35 33.59 10.94
C LEU A 35 17.27 32.65 11.48
N GLU A 36 17.38 32.26 12.74
CA GLU A 36 16.38 31.46 13.43
C GLU A 36 15.52 32.36 14.32
N ILE A 37 14.24 32.50 13.96
CA ILE A 37 13.24 33.27 14.70
C ILE A 37 12.55 32.36 15.72
N SER A 38 12.54 32.77 16.99
CA SER A 38 12.01 31.99 18.12
C SER A 38 12.75 30.65 18.29
N SER A 39 14.04 30.74 18.59
CA SER A 39 14.93 29.58 18.80
C SER A 39 14.59 28.77 20.06
N GLY A 40 13.67 29.24 20.89
CA GLY A 40 13.25 28.56 22.11
C GLY A 40 14.43 28.34 23.04
N THR A 41 14.73 27.07 23.35
CA THR A 41 15.83 26.72 24.26
C THR A 41 17.23 26.80 23.63
N GLY A 42 17.34 26.85 22.30
CA GLY A 42 18.61 26.78 21.57
C GLY A 42 19.03 25.37 21.13
N GLN A 43 18.20 24.34 21.34
CA GLN A 43 18.51 22.96 20.94
C GLN A 43 18.62 22.78 19.42
N HIS A 44 17.83 23.52 18.62
CA HIS A 44 17.83 23.44 17.15
C HIS A 44 19.10 24.06 16.56
N VAL A 45 19.40 25.33 16.86
CA VAL A 45 20.61 26.00 16.38
C VAL A 45 21.88 25.21 16.71
N ALA A 46 22.00 24.67 17.92
CA ALA A 46 23.16 23.86 18.34
C ALA A 46 23.25 22.51 17.63
N HIS A 47 22.13 21.97 17.13
CA HIS A 47 22.10 20.75 16.35
C HIS A 47 22.35 20.99 14.85
N PHE A 48 21.87 22.11 14.31
CA PHE A 48 21.99 22.44 12.89
C PHE A 48 23.38 22.98 12.55
N ALA A 49 23.92 23.91 13.34
CA ALA A 49 25.15 24.61 13.03
C ALA A 49 26.37 23.72 12.72
N PRO A 50 26.60 22.57 13.41
CA PRO A 50 27.70 21.66 13.09
C PRO A 50 27.65 21.06 11.68
N HIS A 51 26.45 20.96 11.09
CA HIS A 51 26.23 20.38 9.77
C HIS A 51 26.39 21.40 8.65
N PHE A 52 26.47 22.70 8.98
CA PHE A 52 26.61 23.80 8.02
C PHE A 52 27.73 24.76 8.46
N PRO A 53 29.00 24.30 8.49
CA PRO A 53 30.11 25.04 9.11
C PRO A 53 30.44 26.37 8.43
N GLN A 54 30.04 26.55 7.16
CA GLN A 54 30.28 27.77 6.38
C GLN A 54 29.19 28.86 6.56
N ILE A 55 28.10 28.53 7.26
CA ILE A 55 26.95 29.41 7.43
C ILE A 55 27.00 30.04 8.83
N SER A 56 26.78 31.35 8.92
CA SER A 56 26.62 32.05 10.20
C SER A 56 25.18 31.97 10.69
N PHE A 57 24.98 31.32 11.84
CA PHE A 57 23.68 31.17 12.50
C PHE A 57 23.43 32.32 13.47
N TYR A 58 22.30 33.00 13.32
CA TYR A 58 21.80 34.03 14.22
C TYR A 58 20.55 33.51 14.92
N PRO A 59 20.65 32.93 16.13
CA PRO A 59 19.49 32.56 16.90
C PRO A 59 18.84 33.81 17.53
N SER A 60 17.53 33.80 17.66
CA SER A 60 16.77 34.91 18.24
C SER A 60 15.56 34.45 19.02
N GLU A 61 15.18 35.22 20.04
CA GLU A 61 14.04 34.89 20.90
C GLU A 61 13.40 36.17 21.47
N TYR A 62 12.08 36.15 21.65
CA TYR A 62 11.31 37.20 22.29
C TYR A 62 11.34 37.08 23.81
N GLU A 63 11.30 35.85 24.33
CA GLU A 63 11.36 35.63 25.78
C GLU A 63 12.79 35.76 26.31
N SER A 64 13.10 36.87 26.99
CA SER A 64 14.46 37.19 27.44
C SER A 64 15.08 36.10 28.34
N LYS A 65 14.27 35.36 29.10
CA LYS A 65 14.72 34.25 29.96
C LYS A 65 15.37 33.08 29.21
N LEU A 66 15.06 32.91 27.92
CA LEU A 66 15.57 31.82 27.10
C LEU A 66 16.90 32.16 26.41
N LEU A 67 17.25 33.45 26.32
CA LEU A 67 18.51 33.90 25.73
C LEU A 67 19.73 33.30 26.45
N GLU A 68 19.68 33.15 27.77
CA GLU A 68 20.75 32.49 28.54
C GLU A 68 20.90 31.01 28.19
N SER A 69 19.78 30.31 27.95
CA SER A 69 19.79 28.91 27.51
C SER A 69 20.38 28.79 26.11
N ILE A 70 19.96 29.66 25.18
CA ILE A 70 20.51 29.69 23.82
C ILE A 70 22.01 29.94 23.87
N ALA A 71 22.47 30.94 24.63
CA ALA A 71 23.90 31.20 24.81
C ALA A 71 24.66 29.99 25.38
N ALA A 72 24.06 29.24 26.32
CA ALA A 72 24.64 28.02 26.86
C ALA A 72 24.74 26.90 25.82
N TYR A 73 23.76 26.77 24.92
CA TYR A 73 23.76 25.81 23.82
C TYR A 73 24.70 26.21 22.68
N SER A 74 24.87 27.50 22.43
CA SER A 74 25.78 28.04 21.41
C SER A 74 27.25 28.02 21.84
N ASN A 75 27.54 27.81 23.13
CA ASN A 75 28.90 27.79 23.65
C ASN A 75 29.72 26.65 23.01
N GLY A 76 30.88 26.99 22.42
CA GLY A 76 31.77 26.06 21.74
C GLY A 76 31.60 26.00 20.21
N PHE A 77 30.64 26.72 19.63
CA PHE A 77 30.46 26.80 18.17
C PHE A 77 30.93 28.14 17.61
N VAL A 78 31.81 28.09 16.60
CA VAL A 78 32.39 29.28 15.97
C VAL A 78 31.45 29.97 14.97
N ASN A 79 30.49 29.22 14.43
CA ASN A 79 29.54 29.67 13.41
C ASN A 79 28.16 30.04 13.98
N ILE A 80 27.98 30.03 15.31
CA ILE A 80 26.76 30.52 15.97
C ILE A 80 27.05 31.88 16.62
N LYS A 81 26.25 32.89 16.30
CA LYS A 81 26.37 34.24 16.84
C LYS A 81 25.61 34.37 18.19
N PRO A 82 25.93 35.39 19.00
CA PRO A 82 25.20 35.64 20.24
C PRO A 82 23.69 35.78 19.97
N PRO A 83 22.83 35.24 20.86
CA PRO A 83 21.38 35.27 20.65
C PRO A 83 20.84 36.70 20.69
N LEU A 84 19.95 37.01 19.75
CA LEU A 84 19.32 38.32 19.61
C LEU A 84 17.94 38.35 20.26
N HIS A 85 17.62 39.44 20.95
CA HIS A 85 16.25 39.69 21.39
C HIS A 85 15.43 40.29 20.24
N ILE A 86 14.49 39.54 19.69
CA ILE A 86 13.68 39.97 18.53
C ILE A 86 12.19 39.86 18.85
N ASP A 87 11.49 40.98 18.67
CA ASP A 87 10.04 40.98 18.50
C ASP A 87 9.73 40.91 17.01
N ILE A 88 9.19 39.78 16.56
CA ILE A 88 8.91 39.53 15.14
C ILE A 88 7.83 40.46 14.57
N THR A 89 7.07 41.15 15.42
CA THR A 89 6.02 42.10 15.01
C THR A 89 6.54 43.50 14.71
N THR A 90 7.78 43.82 15.10
CA THR A 90 8.43 45.09 14.75
C THR A 90 9.14 45.01 13.41
N ASP A 91 9.48 46.17 12.85
CA ASP A 91 10.27 46.23 11.62
C ASP A 91 11.72 45.84 11.88
N PHE A 92 12.33 45.09 10.95
CA PHE A 92 13.68 44.54 11.10
C PHE A 92 14.77 45.60 11.34
N HIS A 93 14.56 46.86 10.97
CA HIS A 93 15.48 47.96 11.30
C HIS A 93 15.66 48.17 12.81
N THR A 94 14.73 47.68 13.62
CA THR A 94 14.82 47.73 15.09
C THR A 94 15.59 46.55 15.68
N TRP A 95 16.01 45.58 14.87
CA TRP A 95 16.65 44.35 15.34
C TRP A 95 18.18 44.48 15.32
N GLY A 96 18.80 44.34 16.49
CA GLY A 96 20.24 44.08 16.64
C GLY A 96 21.17 45.04 15.89
N ASN A 97 21.19 46.34 16.25
CA ASN A 97 22.18 47.33 15.80
C ASN A 97 22.53 47.29 14.30
N ASP A 98 21.53 47.27 13.41
CA ASP A 98 21.70 47.28 11.94
C ASP A 98 22.48 46.08 11.34
N ILE A 99 22.53 44.95 12.05
CA ILE A 99 23.13 43.70 11.54
C ILE A 99 22.39 43.23 10.28
N PHE A 100 21.06 43.36 10.26
CA PHE A 100 20.22 42.92 9.16
C PHE A 100 19.88 44.08 8.22
N LYS A 101 20.00 43.82 6.92
CA LYS A 101 19.71 44.76 5.83
C LYS A 101 18.76 44.08 4.85
N GLU A 102 18.08 44.87 4.02
CA GLU A 102 17.25 44.31 2.95
C GLU A 102 18.06 43.37 2.06
N ASN A 103 17.46 42.22 1.69
CA ASN A 103 18.06 41.21 0.84
C ASN A 103 19.45 40.72 1.31
N ASN A 104 19.66 40.53 2.62
CA ASN A 104 20.95 40.09 3.18
C ASN A 104 20.92 38.65 3.75
N ILE A 105 19.74 38.07 3.98
CA ILE A 105 19.61 36.75 4.62
C ILE A 105 19.40 35.66 3.57
N ASP A 106 20.15 34.56 3.63
CA ASP A 106 19.99 33.44 2.70
C ASP A 106 18.86 32.50 3.17
N TYR A 107 18.80 32.26 4.48
CA TYR A 107 17.86 31.32 5.08
C TYR A 107 17.23 31.90 6.34
N MET A 108 15.91 31.80 6.44
CA MET A 108 15.17 32.08 7.67
C MET A 108 14.47 30.81 8.13
N TYR A 109 14.41 30.57 9.44
CA TYR A 109 13.75 29.41 10.01
C TYR A 109 12.90 29.78 11.22
N ASN A 110 11.72 29.20 11.30
CA ASN A 110 10.82 29.35 12.43
C ASN A 110 10.15 28.01 12.76
N ALA A 111 10.13 27.63 14.05
CA ALA A 111 9.45 26.43 14.52
C ALA A 111 8.33 26.77 15.49
N ASN A 112 7.11 26.40 15.13
CA ASN A 112 5.86 26.46 15.89
C ASN A 112 5.39 27.84 16.34
N MET A 113 6.23 28.89 16.34
CA MET A 113 5.85 30.22 16.81
C MET A 113 4.60 30.75 16.12
N ILE A 114 4.45 30.57 14.80
CA ILE A 114 3.25 31.02 14.07
C ILE A 114 1.93 30.43 14.62
N HIS A 115 2.00 29.30 15.35
CA HIS A 115 0.87 28.64 15.99
C HIS A 115 0.74 28.99 17.48
N ILE A 116 1.88 29.07 18.18
CA ILE A 116 1.99 29.32 19.64
C ILE A 116 2.22 30.81 19.89
N SER A 117 1.56 31.67 19.12
CA SER A 117 1.62 33.11 19.30
C SER A 117 0.44 33.78 18.59
N PRO A 118 0.12 35.06 18.89
CA PRO A 118 -0.92 35.80 18.21
C PRO A 118 -0.67 35.91 16.69
N TYR A 119 -1.73 35.93 15.89
CA TYR A 119 -1.62 35.92 14.41
C TYR A 119 -0.76 37.05 13.83
N LYS A 120 -0.68 38.21 14.51
CA LYS A 120 0.22 39.31 14.15
C LYS A 120 1.69 38.89 14.03
N CYS A 121 2.13 37.86 14.75
CA CYS A 121 3.48 37.35 14.69
C CYS A 121 3.75 36.58 13.38
N ALA A 122 2.74 35.85 12.87
CA ALA A 122 2.81 35.26 11.55
C ALA A 122 2.89 36.36 10.47
N ILE A 123 2.04 37.39 10.56
CA ILE A 123 2.10 38.54 9.65
C ILE A 123 3.49 39.20 9.68
N GLY A 124 4.03 39.46 10.88
CA GLY A 124 5.36 40.02 11.07
C GLY A 124 6.48 39.14 10.49
N LEU A 125 6.39 37.82 10.65
CA LEU A 125 7.35 36.87 10.10
C LEU A 125 7.42 36.95 8.58
N PHE A 126 6.27 36.88 7.91
CA PHE A 126 6.21 36.89 6.43
C PHE A 126 6.57 38.27 5.86
N ASN A 127 6.15 39.36 6.51
CA ASN A 127 6.53 40.72 6.12
C ASN A 127 8.04 40.95 6.20
N ASN A 128 8.64 40.64 7.36
CA ASN A 128 10.08 40.81 7.53
C ASN A 128 10.88 39.84 6.64
N ALA A 129 10.42 38.59 6.45
CA ALA A 129 11.07 37.65 5.54
C ALA A 129 11.08 38.15 4.08
N GLY A 130 9.99 38.77 3.61
CA GLY A 130 9.91 39.35 2.27
C GLY A 130 10.89 40.50 2.04
N LYS A 131 11.30 41.22 3.09
CA LYS A 131 12.30 42.31 3.01
C LYS A 131 13.74 41.82 3.24
N LEU A 132 13.93 40.88 4.16
CA LEU A 132 15.25 40.44 4.63
C LEU A 132 15.91 39.41 3.73
N LEU A 133 15.15 38.50 3.14
CA LEU A 133 15.71 37.40 2.36
C LEU A 133 16.29 37.89 1.04
N LYS A 134 17.45 37.36 0.66
CA LYS A 134 18.06 37.52 -0.67
C LYS A 134 17.13 36.97 -1.76
N TYR A 135 17.43 37.34 -3.01
CA TYR A 135 16.87 36.68 -4.18
C TYR A 135 17.12 35.16 -4.09
N ASN A 136 16.04 34.35 -4.23
CA ASN A 136 16.04 32.89 -4.00
C ASN A 136 16.35 32.45 -2.55
N GLY A 137 16.33 33.36 -1.59
CA GLY A 137 16.38 33.03 -0.17
C GLY A 137 15.15 32.24 0.27
N ILE A 138 15.32 31.43 1.33
CA ILE A 138 14.30 30.45 1.74
C ILE A 138 13.87 30.70 3.19
N LEU A 139 12.57 30.85 3.39
CA LEU A 139 11.93 30.77 4.71
C LEU A 139 11.41 29.35 4.95
N PHE A 140 11.92 28.72 5.99
CA PHE A 140 11.46 27.44 6.51
C PHE A 140 10.54 27.68 7.71
N THR A 141 9.37 27.05 7.71
CA THR A 141 8.43 27.10 8.83
C THR A 141 8.03 25.69 9.23
N TYR A 142 8.18 25.35 10.50
CA TYR A 142 7.85 24.02 11.02
C TYR A 142 6.68 24.10 11.97
N GLY A 143 5.61 23.35 11.73
CA GLY A 143 4.54 23.17 12.70
C GLY A 143 3.33 22.40 12.16
N PRO A 144 2.42 21.94 13.03
CA PRO A 144 1.21 21.28 12.58
C PRO A 144 0.24 22.29 11.96
N TYR A 145 -0.01 22.18 10.65
CA TYR A 145 -0.92 23.05 9.92
C TYR A 145 -2.32 22.45 9.78
N ALA A 146 -3.33 23.31 9.69
CA ALA A 146 -4.61 22.95 9.12
C ALA A 146 -4.52 22.91 7.59
N VAL A 147 -5.29 22.04 6.94
CA VAL A 147 -5.39 21.95 5.49
C VAL A 147 -6.85 22.08 5.10
N ASP A 148 -7.19 23.14 4.37
CA ASP A 148 -8.55 23.47 3.93
C ASP A 148 -9.55 23.58 5.11
N GLY A 149 -9.12 24.23 6.19
CA GLY A 149 -9.86 24.42 7.43
C GLY A 149 -9.91 23.17 8.31
N LYS A 150 -9.34 22.04 7.88
CA LYS A 150 -9.38 20.77 8.60
C LYS A 150 -8.04 20.47 9.28
N ILE A 151 -8.08 20.23 10.58
CA ILE A 151 -6.91 19.82 11.37
C ILE A 151 -6.91 18.29 11.49
N THR A 152 -5.82 17.65 11.10
CA THR A 152 -5.60 16.21 11.26
C THR A 152 -4.13 15.92 11.57
N PRO A 153 -3.79 14.80 12.23
CA PRO A 153 -4.68 13.85 12.92
C PRO A 153 -5.28 14.43 14.22
N GLN A 154 -6.08 13.65 14.96
CA GLN A 154 -6.77 14.10 16.19
C GLN A 154 -5.81 14.75 17.21
N SER A 155 -4.59 14.25 17.35
CA SER A 155 -3.57 14.85 18.23
C SER A 155 -3.27 16.33 17.91
N ASN A 156 -3.35 16.74 16.64
CA ASN A 156 -3.20 18.14 16.24
C ASN A 156 -4.46 18.96 16.56
N VAL A 157 -5.65 18.35 16.51
CA VAL A 157 -6.91 19.00 16.92
C VAL A 157 -6.87 19.32 18.41
N ASP A 158 -6.40 18.38 19.22
CA ASP A 158 -6.31 18.56 20.67
C ASP A 158 -5.19 19.53 21.03
N PHE A 159 -4.06 19.48 20.32
CA PHE A 159 -3.02 20.49 20.43
C PHE A 159 -3.57 21.89 20.09
N ASN A 160 -4.32 22.05 19.00
CA ASN A 160 -4.98 23.31 18.65
C ASN A 160 -5.88 23.83 19.77
N LYS A 161 -6.74 22.97 20.32
CA LYS A 161 -7.60 23.32 21.46
C LYS A 161 -6.78 23.73 22.67
N SER A 162 -5.70 23.02 22.98
CA SER A 162 -4.82 23.33 24.10
C SER A 162 -4.15 24.71 23.96
N LEU A 163 -3.80 25.11 22.74
CA LEU A 163 -3.26 26.44 22.44
C LEU A 163 -4.32 27.52 22.63
N MET A 164 -5.51 27.32 22.05
CA MET A 164 -6.63 28.26 22.16
C MET A 164 -7.12 28.45 23.61
N LEU A 165 -6.97 27.42 24.46
CA LEU A 165 -7.26 27.49 25.89
C LEU A 165 -6.24 28.33 26.68
N GLN A 166 -4.97 28.33 26.26
CA GLN A 166 -3.94 29.17 26.87
C GLN A 166 -4.09 30.63 26.44
N ASP A 167 -4.34 30.85 25.15
CA ASP A 167 -4.61 32.16 24.58
C ASP A 167 -5.49 31.99 23.33
N SER A 168 -6.64 32.65 23.32
CA SER A 168 -7.61 32.58 22.20
C SER A 168 -7.06 33.04 20.85
N SER A 169 -5.96 33.80 20.83
CA SER A 169 -5.28 34.27 19.62
C SER A 169 -4.28 33.24 19.05
N TRP A 170 -3.97 32.18 19.81
CA TRP A 170 -3.11 31.08 19.40
C TRP A 170 -3.93 30.00 18.70
N GLY A 171 -3.26 29.15 17.92
CA GLY A 171 -3.91 28.07 17.19
C GLY A 171 -3.17 27.72 15.91
N LEU A 172 -3.46 26.54 15.40
CA LEU A 172 -2.89 26.03 14.16
C LEU A 172 -3.36 26.89 13.00
N ARG A 173 -2.41 27.28 12.14
CA ARG A 173 -2.68 28.14 10.99
C ARG A 173 -3.07 27.27 9.81
N ASP A 174 -4.02 27.75 9.02
CA ASP A 174 -4.34 27.08 7.77
C ASP A 174 -3.24 27.33 6.75
N ILE A 175 -2.91 26.29 6.00
CA ILE A 175 -1.87 26.37 5.00
C ILE A 175 -2.21 27.33 3.87
N ASN A 176 -3.49 27.54 3.57
CA ASN A 176 -3.94 28.51 2.57
C ASN A 176 -3.76 29.94 3.08
N ASP A 177 -4.05 30.21 4.35
CA ASP A 177 -3.82 31.53 4.95
C ASP A 177 -2.32 31.88 4.91
N VAL A 178 -1.47 30.91 5.23
CA VAL A 178 -0.01 31.10 5.23
C VAL A 178 0.53 31.29 3.80
N LYS A 179 -0.03 30.59 2.80
CA LYS A 179 0.29 30.85 1.38
C LYS A 179 -0.14 32.25 0.94
N GLU A 180 -1.32 32.70 1.31
CA GLU A 180 -1.79 34.05 0.98
C GLU A 180 -0.90 35.12 1.63
N LEU A 181 -0.47 34.91 2.88
CA LEU A 181 0.50 35.76 3.55
C LEU A 181 1.85 35.77 2.83
N ALA A 182 2.31 34.61 2.35
CA ALA A 182 3.54 34.50 1.59
C ALA A 182 3.45 35.30 0.27
N GLU A 183 2.38 35.09 -0.51
CA GLU A 183 2.17 35.76 -1.80
C GLU A 183 2.08 37.29 -1.65
N LYS A 184 1.38 37.79 -0.62
CA LYS A 184 1.32 39.22 -0.30
C LYS A 184 2.69 39.85 -0.02
N ASN A 185 3.65 39.06 0.44
CA ASN A 185 5.00 39.50 0.78
C ASN A 185 6.07 39.03 -0.23
N ALA A 186 5.67 38.76 -1.48
CA ALA A 186 6.55 38.33 -2.58
C ALA A 186 7.30 37.00 -2.34
N LEU A 187 6.73 36.13 -1.50
CA LEU A 187 7.22 34.79 -1.22
C LEU A 187 6.35 33.79 -1.98
N SER A 188 6.98 32.90 -2.74
CA SER A 188 6.33 31.80 -3.44
C SER A 188 6.43 30.50 -2.64
N ALA A 189 5.33 29.81 -2.44
CA ALA A 189 5.33 28.52 -1.76
C ALA A 189 5.80 27.43 -2.73
N SER A 190 6.96 26.81 -2.49
CA SER A 190 7.44 25.65 -3.26
C SER A 190 7.57 24.46 -2.31
N SER A 191 6.68 23.48 -2.47
CA SER A 191 6.58 22.23 -1.72
C SER A 191 6.24 22.34 -0.22
N ILE A 192 5.05 21.86 0.14
CA ILE A 192 4.73 21.44 1.53
C ILE A 192 5.04 19.95 1.59
N ASN A 193 6.18 19.60 2.18
CA ASN A 193 6.60 18.21 2.29
C ASN A 193 5.96 17.62 3.56
N LEU A 194 4.82 16.94 3.39
CA LEU A 194 4.06 16.31 4.48
C LEU A 194 4.49 14.87 4.78
N ASP A 195 5.57 14.37 4.16
CA ASP A 195 5.93 12.96 4.31
C ASP A 195 6.55 12.63 5.69
N PHE A 196 6.84 13.65 6.50
CA PHE A 196 7.13 13.53 7.94
C PHE A 196 6.55 14.70 8.75
N GLY A 197 5.33 15.13 8.36
CA GLY A 197 4.38 15.92 9.14
C GLY A 197 4.88 17.15 9.89
N ALA A 198 5.13 18.28 9.18
CA ALA A 198 4.92 19.66 9.67
C ALA A 198 5.77 20.76 8.98
N LEU A 199 6.78 20.44 8.16
CA LEU A 199 7.65 21.49 7.59
C LEU A 199 7.07 22.07 6.29
N ALA A 200 6.70 23.35 6.33
CA ALA A 200 6.33 24.16 5.16
C ALA A 200 7.51 25.05 4.72
N LYS A 201 7.72 25.12 3.40
CA LYS A 201 8.82 25.85 2.76
C LYS A 201 8.28 26.96 1.88
N TYR A 202 8.86 28.15 2.02
CA TYR A 202 8.57 29.32 1.21
C TYR A 202 9.87 29.87 0.62
N VAL A 203 9.87 30.17 -0.68
CA VAL A 203 11.03 30.68 -1.42
C VAL A 203 10.69 32.06 -1.96
N VAL A 204 11.57 33.03 -1.79
CA VAL A 204 11.39 34.36 -2.38
C VAL A 204 11.69 34.29 -3.87
N HIS A 205 10.66 34.39 -4.72
CA HIS A 205 10.82 34.60 -6.16
C HIS A 205 10.55 36.07 -6.47
N CYS A 206 11.60 36.87 -6.53
CA CYS A 206 11.48 38.25 -6.95
C CYS A 206 11.53 38.31 -8.49
N ALA A 207 10.36 38.27 -9.14
CA ALA A 207 10.24 38.74 -10.51
C ALA A 207 10.31 40.27 -10.48
N LYS A 208 11.48 40.82 -10.81
CA LYS A 208 11.67 42.27 -10.95
C LYS A 208 10.74 42.75 -12.08
N ARG A 209 9.62 43.40 -11.74
CA ARG A 209 8.89 44.23 -12.71
C ARG A 209 9.82 45.37 -13.12
N THR A 210 10.54 45.19 -14.21
CA THR A 210 11.20 46.29 -14.90
C THR A 210 10.11 47.12 -15.58
N SER A 211 9.89 48.32 -15.04
CA SER A 211 9.23 49.42 -15.72
C SER A 211 10.06 49.81 -16.95
N HIS A 212 9.65 49.42 -18.15
CA HIS A 212 9.83 50.18 -19.40
C HIS A 212 9.05 49.57 -20.57
N SER A 213 8.34 50.44 -21.30
CA SER A 213 7.58 50.25 -22.54
C SER A 213 6.34 49.33 -22.43
N GLY A 214 5.13 49.70 -22.81
CA GLY A 214 4.63 50.81 -23.61
C GLY A 214 3.54 50.28 -24.55
N ILE A 215 2.26 50.55 -24.22
CA ILE A 215 1.12 50.74 -25.16
C ILE A 215 0.51 49.45 -25.79
N PRO A 216 -0.84 49.32 -25.97
CA PRO A 216 -1.98 49.76 -25.15
C PRO A 216 -3.04 48.66 -24.93
N ILE A 217 -3.99 48.98 -24.06
CA ILE A 217 -5.32 48.37 -23.96
C ILE A 217 -6.03 48.46 -25.32
N ILE A 218 -6.36 47.33 -25.93
CA ILE A 218 -7.43 47.25 -26.94
C ILE A 218 -8.24 45.96 -26.74
N LEU A 219 -9.58 46.14 -26.74
CA LEU A 219 -10.65 45.16 -26.91
C LEU A 219 -11.10 44.34 -25.69
N GLN A 220 -11.95 44.98 -24.89
CA GLN A 220 -13.31 44.45 -24.68
C GLN A 220 -14.16 45.00 -25.84
N PRO A 221 -14.71 44.14 -26.73
CA PRO A 221 -15.95 43.43 -26.43
C PRO A 221 -16.02 42.01 -27.02
N CYS A 222 -15.97 40.98 -26.17
CA CYS A 222 -16.28 39.59 -26.55
C CYS A 222 -17.59 39.07 -25.92
N ILE A 223 -18.54 39.96 -25.62
CA ILE A 223 -19.89 39.60 -25.12
C ILE A 223 -21.00 39.95 -26.14
N GLN A 224 -20.68 39.99 -27.44
CA GLN A 224 -21.70 40.13 -28.49
C GLN A 224 -21.53 39.23 -29.73
N ILE A 225 -20.52 38.35 -29.79
CA ILE A 225 -20.36 37.38 -30.90
C ILE A 225 -20.77 35.95 -30.48
N TYR A 226 -20.77 35.63 -29.19
CA TYR A 226 -21.27 34.34 -28.70
C TYR A 226 -22.81 34.20 -28.81
N ALA A 227 -23.56 35.31 -28.76
CA ALA A 227 -25.01 35.32 -28.95
C ALA A 227 -25.44 35.29 -30.44
N MET A 228 -24.51 35.49 -31.38
CA MET A 228 -24.81 35.51 -32.83
C MET A 228 -24.46 34.18 -33.53
N ILE A 229 -23.54 33.38 -32.96
CA ILE A 229 -23.16 32.06 -33.48
C ILE A 229 -24.11 30.94 -33.00
N VAL A 230 -24.74 31.10 -31.83
CA VAL A 230 -25.76 30.14 -31.33
C VAL A 230 -27.13 30.31 -32.02
N ARG A 231 -27.39 31.45 -32.70
CA ARG A 231 -28.62 31.67 -33.48
C ARG A 231 -28.56 31.20 -34.94
N ARG A 232 -27.38 30.82 -35.47
CA ARG A 232 -27.23 30.37 -36.87
C ARG A 232 -27.13 28.84 -37.03
N ARG A 233 -27.11 28.08 -35.93
CA ARG A 233 -27.09 26.59 -35.93
C ARG A 233 -28.44 25.94 -35.60
N ARG A 234 -29.52 26.72 -35.58
CA ARG A 234 -30.92 26.26 -35.45
C ARG A 234 -31.76 26.44 -36.72
N ARG A 235 -31.12 26.66 -37.88
CA ARG A 235 -31.79 26.87 -39.18
C ARG A 235 -31.31 25.93 -40.30
N THR A 236 -30.78 24.78 -39.93
CA THR A 236 -30.41 23.67 -40.86
C THR A 236 -30.82 22.32 -40.29
N LEU A 237 -32.01 22.26 -39.69
CA LEU A 237 -32.64 21.00 -39.27
C LEU A 237 -34.14 20.89 -39.67
N ASP A 238 -34.62 21.79 -40.53
CA ASP A 238 -36.00 21.80 -41.04
C ASP A 238 -36.05 21.71 -42.58
N ASN A 239 -35.21 20.89 -43.21
CA ASN A 239 -35.33 20.68 -44.67
C ASN A 239 -34.89 19.29 -45.15
N LYS A 240 -35.31 18.23 -44.45
CA LYS A 240 -35.34 16.86 -44.98
C LYS A 240 -36.55 16.09 -44.44
N GLN A 241 -37.74 16.58 -44.76
CA GLN A 241 -38.94 15.77 -44.87
C GLN A 241 -39.77 16.30 -46.04
N LEU A 242 -39.45 15.82 -47.23
CA LEU A 242 -40.34 15.75 -48.39
C LEU A 242 -39.68 14.85 -49.42
N GLN A 243 -40.50 13.99 -50.04
CA GLN A 243 -40.20 12.99 -51.09
C GLN A 243 -39.72 11.61 -50.63
N VAL A 244 -40.69 10.85 -50.11
CA VAL A 244 -40.88 9.44 -50.45
C VAL A 244 -41.62 9.39 -51.79
N GLN A 245 -41.05 8.76 -52.83
CA GLN A 245 -41.73 7.78 -53.71
C GLN A 245 -40.88 7.37 -54.93
N SER A 246 -41.03 6.08 -55.27
CA SER A 246 -40.73 5.39 -56.52
C SER A 246 -39.27 5.06 -56.87
N ALA A 247 -38.89 3.79 -56.69
CA ALA A 247 -38.58 2.89 -57.80
C ALA A 247 -38.45 1.45 -57.26
N LYS A 248 -39.48 0.64 -57.52
CA LYS A 248 -39.39 -0.83 -57.55
C LYS A 248 -38.62 -1.21 -58.81
N PHE A 249 -37.73 -2.19 -58.72
CA PHE A 249 -37.25 -2.93 -59.87
C PHE A 249 -37.34 -4.43 -59.58
N ASP A 250 -38.11 -5.09 -60.43
CA ASP A 250 -38.38 -6.52 -60.47
C ASP A 250 -37.17 -7.28 -61.03
N TYR A 251 -37.01 -8.53 -60.60
CA TYR A 251 -36.34 -9.57 -61.39
C TYR A 251 -37.07 -10.90 -61.16
N GLU A 252 -37.90 -11.27 -62.14
CA GLU A 252 -38.42 -12.62 -62.37
C GLU A 252 -38.08 -13.03 -63.82
N HIS A 253 -37.98 -14.35 -64.05
CA HIS A 253 -37.51 -15.08 -65.23
C HIS A 253 -35.97 -15.06 -65.42
N ILE A 254 -35.27 -16.20 -65.51
CA ILE A 254 -35.49 -17.33 -66.41
C ILE A 254 -35.07 -18.64 -65.72
N SER A 255 -35.99 -19.60 -65.68
CA SER A 255 -35.74 -21.02 -65.36
C SER A 255 -36.47 -21.83 -66.41
N THR A 256 -35.75 -22.39 -67.37
CA THR A 256 -36.19 -23.53 -68.20
C THR A 256 -35.00 -24.10 -68.97
N ASN A 257 -34.96 -25.43 -69.02
CA ASN A 257 -34.19 -26.32 -69.90
C ASN A 257 -32.78 -26.73 -69.43
N CYS A 258 -32.70 -27.92 -68.82
CA CYS A 258 -32.00 -29.06 -69.43
C CYS A 258 -32.22 -30.33 -68.60
N ALA A 259 -33.17 -31.16 -69.04
CA ALA A 259 -33.24 -32.58 -68.73
C ALA A 259 -33.80 -33.28 -69.99
N GLU A 260 -32.96 -34.12 -70.61
CA GLU A 260 -33.20 -35.18 -71.61
C GLU A 260 -31.81 -35.42 -72.26
N ASN A 261 -31.21 -36.60 -72.35
CA ASN A 261 -31.72 -37.95 -72.43
C ASN A 261 -30.77 -38.98 -71.82
N ILE A 262 -31.37 -40.09 -71.39
CA ILE A 262 -30.76 -41.37 -70.99
C ILE A 262 -30.56 -42.23 -72.26
N GLN A 263 -29.67 -43.23 -72.15
CA GLN A 263 -29.62 -44.52 -72.88
C GLN A 263 -28.58 -44.72 -74.01
N SER A 264 -27.45 -45.29 -73.61
CA SER A 264 -26.71 -46.40 -74.25
C SER A 264 -25.58 -46.80 -73.28
N ASP A 265 -25.18 -48.03 -73.00
CA ASP A 265 -25.61 -49.37 -73.37
C ASP A 265 -25.17 -50.30 -72.22
N GLU A 266 -26.01 -51.29 -71.91
CA GLU A 266 -25.62 -52.45 -71.12
C GLU A 266 -24.74 -53.38 -71.96
N GLU A 267 -23.41 -53.21 -71.93
CA GLU A 267 -22.50 -54.28 -72.36
C GLU A 267 -21.05 -54.08 -71.87
N SER A 268 -20.82 -54.14 -70.56
CA SER A 268 -19.45 -54.35 -70.03
C SER A 268 -19.36 -55.10 -68.69
N ARG A 269 -20.44 -55.77 -68.27
CA ARG A 269 -20.42 -56.71 -67.15
C ARG A 269 -19.69 -58.00 -67.52
N LYS A 270 -18.36 -57.96 -67.60
CA LYS A 270 -17.51 -59.17 -67.49
C LYS A 270 -16.01 -58.96 -67.26
N ASN A 271 -15.49 -57.75 -67.00
CA ASN A 271 -14.04 -57.54 -66.81
C ASN A 271 -13.57 -56.91 -65.48
N ASP A 272 -14.44 -56.56 -64.53
CA ASP A 272 -14.00 -55.82 -63.33
C ASP A 272 -13.61 -56.68 -62.11
N SER A 273 -13.70 -58.01 -62.18
CA SER A 273 -13.32 -58.86 -61.04
C SER A 273 -11.80 -58.99 -60.83
N ASN A 274 -10.97 -58.67 -61.83
CA ASN A 274 -9.51 -58.68 -61.73
C ASN A 274 -8.92 -57.28 -61.44
N THR A 275 -9.63 -56.21 -61.76
CA THR A 275 -9.24 -54.82 -61.43
C THR A 275 -9.42 -54.54 -59.93
N ILE A 276 -10.44 -55.12 -59.29
CA ILE A 276 -10.74 -54.92 -57.88
C ILE A 276 -9.70 -55.58 -56.95
N LYS A 277 -9.08 -56.70 -57.35
CA LYS A 277 -7.99 -57.32 -56.57
C LYS A 277 -6.67 -56.54 -56.68
N LYS A 278 -6.37 -55.96 -57.85
CA LYS A 278 -5.18 -55.13 -58.05
C LYS A 278 -5.29 -53.78 -57.30
N PHE A 279 -6.48 -53.17 -57.31
CA PHE A 279 -6.76 -51.95 -56.52
C PHE A 279 -6.76 -52.18 -55.00
N LYS A 280 -7.14 -53.39 -54.53
CA LYS A 280 -7.06 -53.75 -53.10
C LYS A 280 -5.63 -54.01 -52.64
N MET A 281 -4.75 -54.53 -53.51
CA MET A 281 -3.34 -54.77 -53.16
C MET A 281 -2.49 -53.50 -53.16
N GLU A 282 -2.74 -52.54 -54.07
CA GLU A 282 -2.09 -51.21 -54.01
C GLU A 282 -2.57 -50.38 -52.81
N LYS A 283 -3.85 -50.47 -52.41
CA LYS A 283 -4.34 -49.80 -51.18
C LYS A 283 -3.75 -50.35 -49.89
N ILE A 284 -3.31 -51.61 -49.86
CA ILE A 284 -2.70 -52.22 -48.68
C ILE A 284 -1.20 -51.87 -48.57
N GLN A 285 -0.51 -51.60 -49.68
CA GLN A 285 0.91 -51.20 -49.67
C GLN A 285 1.14 -49.69 -49.49
N VAL A 286 0.19 -48.83 -49.90
CA VAL A 286 0.27 -47.38 -49.64
C VAL A 286 0.03 -47.03 -48.16
N ASN A 287 -0.62 -47.91 -47.39
CA ASN A 287 -0.89 -47.70 -45.97
C ASN A 287 0.30 -48.00 -45.02
N LYS A 288 1.51 -48.24 -45.52
CA LYS A 288 2.68 -48.53 -44.67
C LYS A 288 3.86 -47.56 -44.76
N ALA A 289 3.67 -46.38 -45.38
CA ALA A 289 4.74 -45.36 -45.43
C ALA A 289 4.26 -43.90 -45.43
N LEU A 290 3.11 -43.58 -44.81
CA LEU A 290 2.80 -42.17 -44.49
C LEU A 290 3.53 -41.79 -43.20
N ARG A 291 4.83 -41.51 -43.34
CA ARG A 291 5.54 -40.60 -42.44
C ARG A 291 4.63 -39.37 -42.26
N THR A 292 4.16 -39.13 -41.05
CA THR A 292 3.41 -37.94 -40.66
C THR A 292 4.28 -36.70 -40.91
N ARG A 293 4.27 -36.20 -42.15
CA ARG A 293 4.79 -34.88 -42.47
C ARG A 293 3.86 -33.90 -41.78
N ILE A 294 4.36 -33.19 -40.76
CA ILE A 294 3.67 -32.06 -40.17
C ILE A 294 3.42 -31.07 -41.30
N LYS A 295 2.16 -30.97 -41.73
CA LYS A 295 1.73 -30.01 -42.74
C LYS A 295 1.34 -28.74 -42.00
N ILE A 296 2.24 -27.76 -41.94
CA ILE A 296 1.96 -26.45 -41.36
C ILE A 296 1.18 -25.67 -42.43
N SER A 297 -0.13 -25.53 -42.25
CA SER A 297 -0.96 -24.62 -43.04
C SER A 297 -1.05 -23.27 -42.33
N LEU A 298 -0.55 -22.23 -42.98
CA LEU A 298 -0.68 -20.86 -42.50
C LEU A 298 -1.93 -20.24 -43.14
N GLU A 299 -2.96 -19.99 -42.34
CA GLU A 299 -4.14 -19.23 -42.75
C GLU A 299 -4.07 -17.84 -42.09
N ILE A 300 -4.02 -16.80 -42.91
CA ILE A 300 -3.94 -15.41 -42.45
C ILE A 300 -5.35 -14.80 -42.49
N ASP A 301 -5.91 -14.52 -41.32
CA ASP A 301 -7.14 -13.73 -41.23
C ASP A 301 -6.80 -12.23 -41.30
N VAL A 302 -7.05 -11.65 -42.47
CA VAL A 302 -6.77 -10.24 -42.77
C VAL A 302 -7.49 -9.31 -41.80
N ILE A 303 -8.73 -9.62 -41.41
CA ILE A 303 -9.50 -8.77 -40.48
C ILE A 303 -8.87 -8.80 -39.10
N SER A 304 -8.49 -9.98 -38.61
CA SER A 304 -7.79 -10.11 -37.33
C SER A 304 -6.46 -9.35 -37.31
N VAL A 305 -5.72 -9.33 -38.42
CA VAL A 305 -4.45 -8.60 -38.54
C VAL A 305 -4.69 -7.09 -38.54
N ILE A 306 -5.69 -6.60 -39.29
CA ILE A 306 -6.08 -5.18 -39.30
C ILE A 306 -6.49 -4.73 -37.89
N LEU A 307 -7.30 -5.52 -37.20
CA LEU A 307 -7.71 -5.26 -35.81
C LEU A 307 -6.53 -5.22 -34.85
N LEU A 308 -5.56 -6.11 -35.01
CA LEU A 308 -4.34 -6.10 -34.19
C LEU A 308 -3.48 -4.86 -34.45
N ILE A 309 -3.25 -4.51 -35.72
CA ILE A 309 -2.44 -3.34 -36.10
C ILE A 309 -3.09 -2.05 -35.60
N THR A 310 -4.39 -1.89 -35.81
CA THR A 310 -5.14 -0.73 -35.32
C THR A 310 -5.22 -0.69 -33.79
N GLY A 311 -5.31 -1.85 -33.13
CA GLY A 311 -5.18 -1.98 -31.68
C GLY A 311 -3.83 -1.47 -31.17
N ILE A 312 -2.73 -1.94 -31.78
CA ILE A 312 -1.38 -1.48 -31.42
C ILE A 312 -1.25 0.03 -31.63
N ILE A 313 -1.66 0.55 -32.79
CA ILE A 313 -1.57 1.99 -33.09
C ILE A 313 -2.32 2.82 -32.03
N THR A 314 -3.54 2.43 -31.68
CA THR A 314 -4.36 3.19 -30.72
C THR A 314 -3.83 3.14 -29.29
N ARG A 315 -3.37 1.98 -28.82
CA ARG A 315 -2.89 1.82 -27.42
C ARG A 315 -1.46 2.32 -27.23
N PHE A 316 -0.61 2.21 -28.24
CA PHE A 316 0.78 2.69 -28.18
C PHE A 316 0.93 4.16 -28.56
N TYR A 317 -0.12 4.80 -29.06
CA TYR A 317 -0.08 6.22 -29.39
C TYR A 317 0.29 7.04 -28.14
N ARG A 318 1.48 7.66 -28.18
CA ARG A 318 2.06 8.48 -27.11
C ARG A 318 1.93 7.83 -25.73
N LEU A 319 2.43 6.60 -25.61
CA LEU A 319 2.29 5.80 -24.38
C LEU A 319 2.93 6.47 -23.14
N GLU A 320 3.96 7.28 -23.34
CA GLU A 320 4.62 8.03 -22.27
C GLU A 320 3.85 9.27 -21.81
N GLU A 321 2.85 9.74 -22.57
CA GLU A 321 2.02 10.88 -22.18
C GLU A 321 0.76 10.43 -21.42
N PRO A 322 0.45 11.00 -20.24
CA PRO A 322 1.23 11.98 -19.46
C PRO A 322 2.47 11.37 -18.77
N GLN A 323 3.56 12.14 -18.72
CA GLN A 323 4.79 11.82 -17.97
C GLN A 323 4.62 12.11 -16.47
N SER A 324 3.49 11.73 -15.92
CA SER A 324 3.13 11.91 -14.52
C SER A 324 2.44 10.67 -13.99
N ILE A 325 2.51 10.47 -12.68
CA ILE A 325 1.86 9.35 -12.02
C ILE A 325 0.34 9.51 -12.12
N VAL A 326 -0.33 8.48 -12.60
CA VAL A 326 -1.78 8.43 -12.77
C VAL A 326 -2.44 7.63 -11.64
N PHE A 327 -3.78 7.72 -11.51
CA PHE A 327 -4.60 6.89 -10.64
C PHE A 327 -4.24 5.40 -10.75
N ASP A 328 -4.14 4.72 -9.60
CA ASP A 328 -3.68 3.34 -9.39
C ASP A 328 -2.28 2.96 -9.89
N GLU A 329 -1.73 3.68 -10.87
CA GLU A 329 -0.32 3.61 -11.29
C GLU A 329 0.62 3.94 -10.12
N LEU A 330 0.19 4.81 -9.19
CA LEU A 330 0.84 5.03 -7.90
C LEU A 330 1.03 3.73 -7.10
N HIS A 331 -0.01 2.89 -6.98
CA HIS A 331 0.02 1.69 -6.14
C HIS A 331 0.79 0.56 -6.82
N TYR A 332 0.47 0.26 -8.09
CA TYR A 332 1.15 -0.81 -8.82
C TYR A 332 2.61 -0.45 -9.11
N GLY A 333 2.92 0.81 -9.36
CA GLY A 333 4.28 1.32 -9.47
C GLY A 333 5.10 1.07 -8.20
N LYS A 334 4.54 1.36 -7.02
CA LYS A 334 5.19 1.02 -5.73
C LYS A 334 5.52 -0.46 -5.64
N TYR A 335 4.56 -1.33 -5.95
CA TYR A 335 4.78 -2.79 -5.90
C TYR A 335 5.87 -3.24 -6.87
N VAL A 336 5.89 -2.68 -8.09
CA VAL A 336 6.96 -2.95 -9.06
C VAL A 336 8.33 -2.56 -8.51
N GLY A 337 8.44 -1.38 -7.88
CA GLY A 337 9.68 -0.95 -7.21
C GLY A 337 10.08 -1.85 -6.04
N LEU A 338 9.12 -2.38 -5.27
CA LEU A 338 9.38 -3.31 -4.16
C LEU A 338 9.89 -4.68 -4.66
N TYR A 339 9.43 -5.15 -5.83
CA TYR A 339 10.01 -6.33 -6.48
C TYR A 339 11.48 -6.12 -6.88
N MET A 340 11.84 -4.94 -7.41
CA MET A 340 13.25 -4.63 -7.75
C MET A 340 14.13 -4.64 -6.50
N LYS A 341 13.61 -4.09 -5.39
CA LYS A 341 14.31 -4.06 -4.09
C LYS A 341 14.34 -5.41 -3.37
N ARG A 342 13.55 -6.39 -3.84
CA ARG A 342 13.30 -7.69 -3.18
C ARG A 342 12.67 -7.56 -1.79
N THR A 343 11.94 -6.48 -1.54
CA THR A 343 11.32 -6.15 -0.25
C THR A 343 9.87 -6.61 -0.21
N PHE A 344 9.54 -7.42 0.79
CA PHE A 344 8.22 -7.98 0.98
C PHE A 344 7.15 -6.90 1.14
N PHE A 345 6.00 -7.16 0.52
CA PHE A 345 4.82 -6.32 0.64
C PHE A 345 3.57 -7.19 0.64
N PHE A 346 2.55 -6.73 1.34
CA PHE A 346 1.23 -7.32 1.32
C PHE A 346 0.32 -6.55 0.36
N ASP A 347 -0.45 -7.28 -0.44
CA ASP A 347 -1.55 -6.76 -1.24
C ASP A 347 -2.70 -7.77 -1.24
N SER A 348 -3.93 -7.28 -1.33
CA SER A 348 -5.15 -8.07 -1.40
C SER A 348 -5.28 -8.86 -2.71
N HIS A 349 -4.63 -8.40 -3.79
CA HIS A 349 -4.69 -9.07 -5.08
C HIS A 349 -3.49 -9.99 -5.33
N PRO A 350 -3.72 -11.15 -5.98
CA PRO A 350 -2.66 -12.05 -6.43
C PRO A 350 -1.55 -11.36 -7.28
N PRO A 351 -0.34 -11.95 -7.32
CA PRO A 351 0.85 -11.21 -7.72
C PRO A 351 1.15 -11.22 -9.23
N LEU A 352 0.51 -12.06 -10.06
CA LEU A 352 0.97 -12.32 -11.44
C LEU A 352 1.01 -11.06 -12.31
N GLY A 353 -0.02 -10.20 -12.25
CA GLY A 353 -0.05 -8.96 -13.03
C GLY A 353 1.13 -8.04 -12.70
N LYS A 354 1.43 -7.93 -11.40
CA LYS A 354 2.56 -7.14 -10.89
C LYS A 354 3.89 -7.76 -11.30
N GLN A 355 4.02 -9.08 -11.22
CA GLN A 355 5.22 -9.82 -11.64
C GLN A 355 5.52 -9.63 -13.13
N LEU A 356 4.50 -9.63 -14.00
CA LEU A 356 4.69 -9.43 -15.44
C LEU A 356 5.22 -8.03 -15.74
N ILE A 357 4.63 -6.99 -15.12
CA ILE A 357 5.09 -5.60 -15.26
C ILE A 357 6.51 -5.47 -14.69
N SER A 358 6.78 -6.04 -13.51
CA SER A 358 8.11 -6.07 -12.91
C SER A 358 9.14 -6.75 -13.81
N ALA A 359 8.82 -7.89 -14.43
CA ALA A 359 9.76 -8.59 -15.31
C ALA A 359 10.19 -7.71 -16.50
N VAL A 360 9.25 -7.01 -17.13
CA VAL A 360 9.56 -6.08 -18.23
C VAL A 360 10.32 -4.85 -17.75
N ALA A 361 9.94 -4.29 -16.60
CA ALA A 361 10.65 -3.16 -16.02
C ALA A 361 12.11 -3.51 -15.65
N TYR A 362 12.35 -4.71 -15.12
CA TYR A 362 13.69 -5.21 -14.82
C TYR A 362 14.53 -5.35 -16.10
N LEU A 363 13.96 -5.90 -17.18
CA LEU A 363 14.63 -6.02 -18.48
C LEU A 363 14.95 -4.65 -19.11
N ALA A 364 14.16 -3.62 -18.80
CA ALA A 364 14.38 -2.25 -19.22
C ALA A 364 15.37 -1.47 -18.32
N GLY A 365 15.93 -2.11 -17.29
CA GLY A 365 16.93 -1.49 -16.40
C GLY A 365 16.34 -0.65 -15.26
N PHE A 366 15.08 -0.85 -14.88
CA PHE A 366 14.49 -0.16 -13.74
C PHE A 366 15.05 -0.69 -12.41
N ASP A 367 15.65 0.20 -11.61
CA ASP A 367 16.29 -0.11 -10.32
C ASP A 367 15.33 -0.09 -9.12
N GLY A 368 14.11 0.43 -9.30
CA GLY A 368 13.12 0.60 -8.23
C GLY A 368 13.43 1.70 -7.22
N ILE A 369 14.47 2.54 -7.43
CA ILE A 369 14.84 3.60 -6.48
C ILE A 369 13.79 4.70 -6.46
N PHE A 370 13.17 4.98 -7.60
CA PHE A 370 12.11 5.98 -7.76
C PHE A 370 10.97 5.77 -6.75
N LYS A 371 10.54 6.87 -6.12
CA LYS A 371 9.44 6.87 -5.15
C LYS A 371 8.17 7.38 -5.82
N PHE A 372 7.13 6.58 -5.74
CA PHE A 372 5.81 6.91 -6.23
C PHE A 372 5.07 7.66 -5.12
N ASP A 373 5.13 8.99 -5.09
CA ASP A 373 4.63 9.74 -3.92
C ASP A 373 3.15 10.11 -4.06
N ARG A 374 2.78 10.86 -5.09
CA ARG A 374 1.42 11.39 -5.30
C ARG A 374 1.00 11.30 -6.76
N ILE A 375 -0.32 11.21 -6.99
CA ILE A 375 -0.91 11.33 -8.32
C ILE A 375 -0.61 12.74 -8.85
N GLY A 376 -0.17 12.83 -10.10
CA GLY A 376 0.25 14.08 -10.75
C GLY A 376 1.74 14.41 -10.62
N SER A 377 2.51 13.70 -9.77
CA SER A 377 3.96 13.90 -9.69
C SER A 377 4.63 13.47 -11.02
N PRO A 378 5.59 14.25 -11.54
CA PRO A 378 6.27 13.91 -12.79
C PRO A 378 7.22 12.72 -12.60
N TYR A 379 7.37 11.91 -13.65
CA TYR A 379 8.42 10.90 -13.71
C TYR A 379 9.77 11.55 -13.99
N THR A 380 10.84 11.03 -13.41
CA THR A 380 12.22 11.40 -13.77
C THR A 380 12.66 10.67 -15.03
N ASP A 381 13.56 11.27 -15.81
CA ASP A 381 14.09 10.71 -17.08
C ASP A 381 14.75 9.33 -16.94
N VAL A 382 15.12 8.94 -15.72
CA VAL A 382 15.73 7.64 -15.41
C VAL A 382 14.71 6.49 -15.42
N VAL A 383 13.42 6.78 -15.24
CA VAL A 383 12.39 5.74 -15.15
C VAL A 383 11.97 5.31 -16.56
N PRO A 384 12.08 4.01 -16.92
CA PRO A 384 11.67 3.53 -18.24
C PRO A 384 10.14 3.42 -18.32
N LEU A 385 9.46 4.56 -18.47
CA LEU A 385 8.00 4.68 -18.44
C LEU A 385 7.34 3.85 -19.55
N PHE A 386 7.90 3.86 -20.75
CA PHE A 386 7.43 3.03 -21.85
C PHE A 386 7.38 1.55 -21.48
N ALA A 387 8.44 1.03 -20.84
CA ALA A 387 8.52 -0.37 -20.44
C ALA A 387 7.50 -0.72 -19.35
N LEU A 388 7.26 0.19 -18.41
CA LEU A 388 6.27 0.02 -17.36
C LEU A 388 4.82 -0.05 -17.91
N ARG A 389 4.52 0.75 -18.94
CA ARG A 389 3.20 0.78 -19.61
C ARG A 389 3.07 -0.24 -20.75
N LEU A 390 4.16 -0.90 -21.14
CA LEU A 390 4.22 -1.83 -22.28
C LEU A 390 3.28 -3.03 -22.11
N VAL A 391 3.32 -3.70 -20.95
CA VAL A 391 2.56 -4.95 -20.74
C VAL A 391 1.04 -4.69 -20.78
N PRO A 392 0.51 -3.68 -20.07
CA PRO A 392 -0.92 -3.36 -20.17
C PRO A 392 -1.34 -2.97 -21.59
N ALA A 393 -0.52 -2.20 -22.32
CA ALA A 393 -0.83 -1.74 -23.67
C ALA A 393 -0.81 -2.89 -24.68
N LEU A 394 0.15 -3.81 -24.55
CA LEU A 394 0.23 -5.01 -25.36
C LEU A 394 -0.97 -5.93 -25.13
N CYS A 395 -1.33 -6.19 -23.86
CA CYS A 395 -2.50 -7.01 -23.53
C CYS A 395 -3.79 -6.37 -24.03
N GLY A 396 -3.95 -5.05 -23.88
CA GLY A 396 -5.09 -4.31 -24.42
C GLY A 396 -5.17 -4.30 -25.96
N SER A 397 -4.03 -4.37 -26.64
CA SER A 397 -3.98 -4.50 -28.11
C SER A 397 -4.35 -5.91 -28.57
N LEU A 398 -3.90 -6.95 -27.86
CA LEU A 398 -4.24 -8.35 -28.13
C LEU A 398 -5.70 -8.68 -27.81
N LEU A 399 -6.33 -7.93 -26.89
CA LEU A 399 -7.72 -8.10 -26.50
C LEU A 399 -8.70 -7.96 -27.67
N ILE A 400 -8.40 -7.04 -28.58
CA ILE A 400 -9.26 -6.69 -29.72
C ILE A 400 -9.43 -7.88 -30.70
N PRO A 401 -8.34 -8.45 -31.28
CA PRO A 401 -8.48 -9.63 -32.13
C PRO A 401 -8.94 -10.86 -31.33
N THR A 402 -8.61 -10.95 -30.05
CA THR A 402 -9.09 -12.04 -29.18
C THR A 402 -10.62 -12.02 -29.10
N ALA A 403 -11.25 -10.86 -28.89
CA ALA A 403 -12.70 -10.73 -28.88
C ALA A 403 -13.34 -11.07 -30.24
N TYR A 404 -12.71 -10.67 -31.35
CA TYR A 404 -13.13 -11.07 -32.69
C TYR A 404 -13.16 -12.60 -32.86
N HIS A 405 -12.09 -13.28 -32.46
CA HIS A 405 -12.01 -14.75 -32.51
C HIS A 405 -13.01 -15.42 -31.58
N LEU A 406 -13.27 -14.84 -30.40
CA LEU A 406 -14.32 -15.36 -29.51
C LEU A 406 -15.69 -15.36 -30.19
N MET A 407 -16.04 -14.28 -30.89
CA MET A 407 -17.31 -14.16 -31.60
C MET A 407 -17.43 -15.15 -32.77
N LEU A 408 -16.33 -15.40 -33.48
CA LEU A 408 -16.28 -16.46 -34.51
C LEU A 408 -16.48 -17.85 -33.89
N GLU A 409 -15.85 -18.12 -32.74
CA GLU A 409 -15.99 -19.40 -32.04
C GLU A 409 -17.40 -19.63 -31.48
N LEU A 410 -18.13 -18.55 -31.18
CA LEU A 410 -19.57 -18.59 -30.83
C LEU A 410 -20.48 -18.89 -32.04
N GLY A 411 -19.94 -18.93 -33.26
CA GLY A 411 -20.69 -19.25 -34.48
C GLY A 411 -21.27 -18.04 -35.22
N LEU A 412 -20.85 -16.81 -34.87
CA LEU A 412 -21.30 -15.60 -35.55
C LEU A 412 -20.55 -15.40 -36.89
N LYS A 413 -21.20 -14.68 -37.81
CA LYS A 413 -20.61 -14.33 -39.11
C LYS A 413 -19.41 -13.38 -38.94
N GLN A 414 -18.48 -13.44 -39.88
CA GLN A 414 -17.23 -12.69 -39.86
C GLN A 414 -17.41 -11.17 -39.68
N TRP A 415 -18.39 -10.58 -40.36
CA TRP A 415 -18.70 -9.15 -40.21
C TRP A 415 -19.26 -8.78 -38.83
N THR A 416 -20.06 -9.67 -38.22
CA THR A 416 -20.58 -9.47 -36.86
C THR A 416 -19.46 -9.58 -35.82
N ALA A 417 -18.55 -10.53 -36.02
CA ALA A 417 -17.35 -10.64 -35.20
C ALA A 417 -16.44 -9.41 -35.36
N ALA A 418 -16.28 -8.91 -36.59
CA ALA A 418 -15.49 -7.71 -36.87
C ALA A 418 -16.07 -6.48 -36.16
N LEU A 419 -17.40 -6.33 -36.17
CA LEU A 419 -18.09 -5.27 -35.44
C LEU A 419 -17.78 -5.33 -33.94
N ALA A 420 -17.80 -6.52 -33.33
CA ALA A 420 -17.46 -6.67 -31.92
C ALA A 420 -16.02 -6.21 -31.63
N GLY A 421 -15.05 -6.60 -32.47
CA GLY A 421 -13.67 -6.12 -32.37
C GLY A 421 -13.56 -4.60 -32.50
N ILE A 422 -14.28 -4.00 -33.45
CA ILE A 422 -14.31 -2.54 -33.65
C ILE A 422 -14.92 -1.82 -32.44
N LEU A 423 -15.99 -2.35 -31.84
CA LEU A 423 -16.60 -1.77 -30.65
C LEU A 423 -15.60 -1.72 -29.48
N LEU A 424 -14.84 -2.79 -29.24
CA LEU A 424 -13.81 -2.82 -28.20
C LEU A 424 -12.59 -1.95 -28.57
N LEU A 425 -12.25 -1.85 -29.85
CA LEU A 425 -11.19 -0.96 -30.33
C LEU A 425 -11.52 0.51 -30.01
N LEU A 426 -12.78 0.92 -30.21
CA LEU A 426 -13.28 2.29 -30.02
C LEU A 426 -13.79 2.56 -28.60
N ASP A 427 -13.67 1.60 -27.68
CA ASP A 427 -14.05 1.78 -26.28
C ASP A 427 -12.99 2.59 -25.53
N ASN A 428 -13.40 3.75 -25.02
CA ASN A 428 -12.51 4.67 -24.30
C ASN A 428 -12.12 4.16 -22.91
N ALA A 429 -13.00 3.44 -22.21
CA ALA A 429 -12.68 2.92 -20.89
C ALA A 429 -11.59 1.85 -20.98
N LEU A 430 -11.72 0.93 -21.95
CA LEU A 430 -10.68 -0.06 -22.24
C LEU A 430 -9.38 0.57 -22.73
N LEU A 431 -9.48 1.63 -23.55
CA LEU A 431 -8.31 2.37 -24.01
C LEU A 431 -7.55 3.00 -22.83
N THR A 432 -8.23 3.73 -21.95
CA THR A 432 -7.64 4.35 -20.76
C THR A 432 -7.00 3.30 -19.84
N GLN A 433 -7.73 2.23 -19.51
CA GLN A 433 -7.26 1.15 -18.63
C GLN A 433 -6.04 0.40 -19.18
N SER A 434 -5.92 0.29 -20.51
CA SER A 434 -4.80 -0.43 -21.13
C SER A 434 -3.52 0.41 -21.29
N ARG A 435 -3.57 1.74 -21.15
CA ARG A 435 -2.41 2.61 -21.41
C ARG A 435 -1.53 2.84 -20.18
N PHE A 436 -2.06 2.68 -18.97
CA PHE A 436 -1.35 2.97 -17.73
C PHE A 436 -0.85 1.70 -17.03
N ILE A 437 -0.08 1.84 -15.95
CA ILE A 437 0.43 0.72 -15.13
C ILE A 437 -0.73 0.12 -14.32
N LEU A 438 -1.61 -0.58 -15.03
CA LEU A 438 -2.86 -1.14 -14.53
C LEU A 438 -2.93 -2.63 -14.92
N MET A 439 -3.68 -3.42 -14.16
CA MET A 439 -3.70 -4.88 -14.31
C MET A 439 -4.95 -5.38 -15.06
N GLU A 440 -5.90 -4.50 -15.33
CA GLU A 440 -7.22 -4.74 -15.88
C GLU A 440 -7.14 -5.34 -17.29
N SER A 441 -6.34 -4.73 -18.18
CA SER A 441 -6.17 -5.22 -19.54
C SER A 441 -5.50 -6.60 -19.57
N ILE A 442 -4.56 -6.84 -18.65
CA ILE A 442 -3.89 -8.13 -18.48
C ILE A 442 -4.93 -9.20 -18.05
N LEU A 443 -5.72 -8.90 -17.01
CA LEU A 443 -6.79 -9.76 -16.52
C LEU A 443 -7.79 -10.14 -17.62
N MET A 444 -8.27 -9.14 -18.37
CA MET A 444 -9.23 -9.36 -19.45
C MET A 444 -8.65 -10.20 -20.58
N GLN A 445 -7.40 -9.96 -20.97
CA GLN A 445 -6.74 -10.74 -22.03
C GLN A 445 -6.61 -12.21 -21.66
N PHE A 446 -6.11 -12.53 -20.45
CA PHE A 446 -6.01 -13.92 -19.99
C PHE A 446 -7.39 -14.58 -19.85
N SER A 447 -8.40 -13.83 -19.40
CA SER A 447 -9.76 -14.34 -19.27
C SER A 447 -10.38 -14.70 -20.63
N LEU A 448 -10.38 -13.76 -21.60
CA LEU A 448 -10.98 -14.02 -22.91
C LEU A 448 -10.22 -15.09 -23.69
N PHE A 449 -8.88 -15.05 -23.67
CA PHE A 449 -8.08 -16.07 -24.36
C PHE A 449 -8.30 -17.46 -23.76
N GLY A 450 -8.44 -17.55 -22.43
CA GLY A 450 -8.83 -18.77 -21.74
C GLY A 450 -10.20 -19.28 -22.19
N LEU A 451 -11.21 -18.42 -22.29
CA LEU A 451 -12.54 -18.78 -22.77
C LEU A 451 -12.54 -19.26 -24.24
N ILE A 452 -11.75 -18.65 -25.12
CA ILE A 452 -11.57 -19.12 -26.50
C ILE A 452 -10.99 -20.52 -26.54
N CYS A 453 -9.95 -20.79 -25.74
CA CYS A 453 -9.36 -22.11 -25.65
C CYS A 453 -10.40 -23.15 -25.18
N ILE A 454 -11.25 -22.78 -24.22
CA ILE A 454 -12.37 -23.63 -23.81
C ILE A 454 -13.39 -23.82 -24.94
N MET A 455 -13.76 -22.79 -25.70
CA MET A 455 -14.64 -22.96 -26.87
C MET A 455 -14.04 -23.91 -27.92
N LYS A 456 -12.75 -23.79 -28.21
CA LYS A 456 -12.04 -24.73 -29.09
C LYS A 456 -11.99 -26.14 -28.51
N PHE A 457 -11.83 -26.28 -27.20
CA PHE A 457 -11.94 -27.56 -26.50
C PHE A 457 -13.32 -28.20 -26.67
N ARG A 458 -14.41 -27.43 -26.62
CA ARG A 458 -15.78 -27.95 -26.83
C ARG A 458 -15.94 -28.64 -28.18
N LYS A 459 -15.30 -28.11 -29.24
CA LYS A 459 -15.33 -28.70 -30.59
C LYS A 459 -14.66 -30.07 -30.66
N VAL A 460 -13.59 -30.30 -29.88
CA VAL A 460 -12.84 -31.56 -29.85
C VAL A 460 -13.19 -32.45 -28.65
N MET A 461 -14.18 -32.05 -27.85
CA MET A 461 -14.46 -32.62 -26.53
C MET A 461 -14.74 -34.13 -26.54
N HIS A 462 -15.30 -34.63 -27.64
CA HIS A 462 -15.65 -36.04 -27.83
C HIS A 462 -14.44 -36.93 -28.17
N GLN A 463 -13.25 -36.36 -28.42
CA GLN A 463 -12.07 -37.06 -28.93
C GLN A 463 -10.86 -36.91 -27.98
N PRO A 464 -10.86 -37.59 -26.82
CA PRO A 464 -9.84 -37.40 -25.76
C PRO A 464 -8.45 -37.90 -26.16
N THR A 465 -8.37 -38.75 -27.18
CA THR A 465 -7.14 -39.33 -27.71
C THR A 465 -6.39 -38.36 -28.61
N THR A 466 -7.03 -37.26 -29.02
CA THR A 466 -6.39 -36.25 -29.86
C THR A 466 -5.51 -35.33 -29.03
N LEU A 467 -4.34 -34.97 -29.55
CA LEU A 467 -3.45 -34.01 -28.90
C LEU A 467 -4.13 -32.65 -28.69
N SER A 468 -4.99 -32.24 -29.63
CA SER A 468 -5.76 -31.00 -29.55
C SER A 468 -6.66 -30.94 -28.32
N TRP A 469 -7.23 -32.06 -27.88
CA TRP A 469 -8.03 -32.12 -26.66
C TRP A 469 -7.23 -31.67 -25.44
N TRP A 470 -6.01 -32.21 -25.28
CA TRP A 470 -5.12 -31.89 -24.17
C TRP A 470 -4.60 -30.46 -24.24
N ILE A 471 -4.17 -30.01 -25.43
CA ILE A 471 -3.66 -28.65 -25.62
C ILE A 471 -4.73 -27.62 -25.24
N TRP A 472 -5.95 -27.73 -25.78
CA TRP A 472 -6.97 -26.72 -25.54
C TRP A 472 -7.50 -26.72 -24.10
N LEU A 473 -7.61 -27.89 -23.46
CA LEU A 473 -8.00 -27.98 -22.06
C LEU A 473 -6.95 -27.38 -21.14
N ILE A 474 -5.68 -27.80 -21.28
CA ILE A 474 -4.58 -27.32 -20.43
C ILE A 474 -4.37 -25.82 -20.65
N LEU A 475 -4.30 -25.38 -21.91
CA LEU A 475 -4.08 -23.97 -22.24
C LEU A 475 -5.25 -23.09 -21.76
N GLY A 476 -6.50 -23.56 -21.88
CA GLY A 476 -7.67 -22.82 -21.41
C GLY A 476 -7.68 -22.66 -19.89
N ILE A 477 -7.51 -23.75 -19.14
CA ILE A 477 -7.48 -23.73 -17.67
C ILE A 477 -6.26 -22.97 -17.16
N ALA A 478 -5.09 -23.10 -17.79
CA ALA A 478 -3.89 -22.36 -17.40
C ALA A 478 -4.11 -20.84 -17.54
N ASN A 479 -4.65 -20.35 -18.66
CA ASN A 479 -4.91 -18.92 -18.84
C ASN A 479 -5.99 -18.38 -17.89
N LEU A 480 -7.05 -19.15 -17.64
CA LEU A 480 -8.07 -18.77 -16.65
C LEU A 480 -7.51 -18.74 -15.22
N THR A 481 -6.59 -19.64 -14.90
CA THR A 481 -5.88 -19.62 -13.61
C THR A 481 -4.90 -18.44 -13.56
N CYS A 482 -4.23 -18.08 -14.65
CA CYS A 482 -3.45 -16.85 -14.72
C CYS A 482 -4.32 -15.61 -14.47
N ALA A 483 -5.54 -15.55 -15.01
CA ALA A 483 -6.49 -14.48 -14.72
C ALA A 483 -6.82 -14.40 -13.22
N LEU A 484 -7.10 -15.54 -12.57
CA LEU A 484 -7.28 -15.63 -11.11
C LEU A 484 -6.04 -15.14 -10.34
N CYS A 485 -4.84 -15.47 -10.83
CA CYS A 485 -3.55 -15.04 -10.26
C CYS A 485 -3.20 -13.57 -10.52
N ILE A 486 -3.98 -12.83 -11.32
CA ILE A 486 -3.86 -11.38 -11.48
C ILE A 486 -4.77 -10.66 -10.49
N LYS A 487 -6.06 -11.04 -10.46
CA LYS A 487 -7.06 -10.55 -9.50
C LYS A 487 -8.08 -11.65 -9.24
N TYR A 488 -8.59 -11.74 -8.01
CA TYR A 488 -9.61 -12.74 -7.65
C TYR A 488 -10.91 -12.63 -8.46
N VAL A 489 -11.22 -11.48 -9.06
CA VAL A 489 -12.34 -11.32 -10.00
C VAL A 489 -12.24 -12.27 -11.20
N GLY A 490 -11.03 -12.71 -11.57
CA GLY A 490 -10.82 -13.74 -12.60
C GLY A 490 -11.46 -15.09 -12.27
N LEU A 491 -11.84 -15.33 -11.01
CA LEU A 491 -12.59 -16.52 -10.58
C LEU A 491 -13.91 -16.68 -11.34
N TYR A 492 -14.59 -15.57 -11.68
CA TYR A 492 -15.86 -15.64 -12.39
C TYR A 492 -15.72 -16.26 -13.80
N SER A 493 -14.66 -15.88 -14.52
CA SER A 493 -14.33 -16.48 -15.82
C SER A 493 -14.00 -17.97 -15.69
N LEU A 494 -13.30 -18.36 -14.62
CA LEU A 494 -13.00 -19.77 -14.33
C LEU A 494 -14.27 -20.57 -14.00
N ILE A 495 -15.17 -20.02 -13.18
CA ILE A 495 -16.47 -20.66 -12.85
C ILE A 495 -17.29 -20.85 -14.13
N LEU A 496 -17.38 -19.84 -14.99
CA LEU A 496 -18.10 -19.94 -16.27
C LEU A 496 -17.53 -21.05 -17.16
N ALA A 497 -16.21 -21.18 -17.24
CA ALA A 497 -15.55 -22.23 -17.98
C ALA A 497 -15.82 -23.62 -17.39
N LEU A 498 -15.71 -23.77 -16.07
CA LEU A 498 -16.00 -25.04 -15.37
C LEU A 498 -17.46 -25.45 -15.55
N PHE A 499 -18.39 -24.51 -15.44
CA PHE A 499 -19.80 -24.73 -15.73
C PHE A 499 -20.02 -25.18 -17.17
N SER A 500 -19.37 -24.54 -18.14
CA SER A 500 -19.48 -24.92 -19.55
C SER A 500 -18.97 -26.35 -19.81
N ILE A 501 -17.81 -26.71 -19.24
CA ILE A 501 -17.25 -28.07 -19.34
C ILE A 501 -18.19 -29.09 -18.67
N GLY A 502 -18.74 -28.75 -17.50
CA GLY A 502 -19.70 -29.58 -16.77
C GLY A 502 -20.99 -29.79 -17.54
N TYR A 503 -21.54 -28.73 -18.14
CA TYR A 503 -22.72 -28.78 -18.99
C TYR A 503 -22.50 -29.64 -20.23
N ASP A 504 -21.35 -29.50 -20.90
CA ASP A 504 -21.05 -30.34 -22.06
C ASP A 504 -20.86 -31.80 -21.66
N TYR A 505 -20.32 -32.07 -20.47
CA TYR A 505 -20.17 -33.42 -19.94
C TYR A 505 -21.54 -34.02 -19.60
N TRP A 506 -22.45 -33.21 -19.04
CA TRP A 506 -23.83 -33.60 -18.83
C TRP A 506 -24.50 -34.05 -20.13
N ASN A 507 -24.26 -33.33 -21.23
CA ASN A 507 -24.79 -33.69 -22.56
C ASN A 507 -24.14 -34.94 -23.18
N LEU A 508 -23.02 -35.42 -22.65
CA LEU A 508 -22.39 -36.69 -23.04
C LEU A 508 -23.06 -37.90 -22.38
N ILE A 509 -23.65 -37.74 -21.19
CA ILE A 509 -24.24 -38.85 -20.40
C ILE A 509 -25.34 -39.61 -21.18
N PRO A 510 -26.27 -38.96 -21.89
CA PRO A 510 -27.35 -39.67 -22.61
C PRO A 510 -26.88 -40.44 -23.85
N ARG A 511 -25.63 -40.30 -24.29
CA ARG A 511 -25.15 -40.93 -25.53
C ARG A 511 -24.89 -42.41 -25.35
N LYS A 512 -25.79 -43.24 -25.90
CA LYS A 512 -25.70 -44.71 -25.89
C LYS A 512 -24.50 -45.29 -26.65
N THR A 513 -23.77 -44.49 -27.42
CA THR A 513 -22.56 -44.92 -28.15
C THR A 513 -21.34 -45.09 -27.25
N LEU A 514 -21.37 -44.55 -26.03
CA LEU A 514 -20.27 -44.61 -25.07
C LEU A 514 -20.63 -45.56 -23.93
N SER A 515 -19.68 -46.41 -23.52
CA SER A 515 -19.82 -47.23 -22.33
C SER A 515 -19.73 -46.37 -21.06
N ASN A 516 -20.46 -46.74 -20.01
CA ASN A 516 -20.41 -46.08 -18.70
C ASN A 516 -18.98 -45.99 -18.17
N THR A 517 -18.17 -47.03 -18.34
CA THR A 517 -16.76 -47.05 -17.91
C THR A 517 -15.94 -45.97 -18.60
N VAL A 518 -16.18 -45.76 -19.89
CA VAL A 518 -15.50 -44.72 -20.68
C VAL A 518 -15.92 -43.34 -20.16
N LEU A 519 -17.20 -43.12 -19.90
CA LEU A 519 -17.71 -41.87 -19.31
C LEU A 519 -17.09 -41.57 -17.93
N TYR A 520 -16.92 -42.58 -17.06
CA TYR A 520 -16.24 -42.41 -15.77
C TYR A 520 -14.76 -42.05 -15.92
N ILE A 521 -14.01 -42.75 -16.78
CA ILE A 521 -12.62 -42.43 -17.08
C ILE A 521 -12.49 -40.99 -17.59
N HIS A 522 -13.40 -40.59 -18.48
CA HIS A 522 -13.49 -39.25 -19.02
C HIS A 522 -13.72 -38.16 -17.96
N LEU A 523 -14.51 -38.45 -16.93
CA LEU A 523 -14.74 -37.53 -15.82
C LEU A 523 -13.49 -37.39 -14.96
N ILE A 524 -12.89 -38.53 -14.57
CA ILE A 524 -11.69 -38.58 -13.73
C ILE A 524 -10.52 -37.86 -14.40
N ILE A 525 -10.28 -38.11 -15.70
CA ILE A 525 -9.21 -37.43 -16.44
C ILE A 525 -9.44 -35.92 -16.46
N ARG A 526 -10.65 -35.45 -16.79
CA ARG A 526 -10.94 -34.00 -16.80
C ARG A 526 -10.75 -33.38 -15.43
N PHE A 527 -11.30 -33.99 -14.40
CA PHE A 527 -11.17 -33.53 -13.03
C PHE A 527 -9.70 -33.42 -12.62
N PHE A 528 -8.91 -34.46 -12.84
CA PHE A 528 -7.50 -34.49 -12.48
C PHE A 528 -6.67 -33.47 -13.26
N VAL A 529 -6.90 -33.33 -14.57
CA VAL A 529 -6.19 -32.35 -15.41
C VAL A 529 -6.52 -30.93 -14.97
N ILE A 530 -7.81 -30.62 -14.80
CA ILE A 530 -8.26 -29.29 -14.38
C ILE A 530 -7.65 -28.94 -13.02
N LEU A 531 -7.79 -29.82 -12.02
CA LEU A 531 -7.27 -29.59 -10.68
C LEU A 531 -5.75 -29.44 -10.67
N SER A 532 -5.04 -30.33 -11.38
CA SER A 532 -3.57 -30.29 -11.43
C SER A 532 -3.07 -29.00 -12.08
N VAL A 533 -3.67 -28.55 -13.18
CA VAL A 533 -3.27 -27.30 -13.85
C VAL A 533 -3.54 -26.09 -12.97
N ILE A 534 -4.71 -26.02 -12.31
CA ILE A 534 -5.03 -24.93 -11.38
C ILE A 534 -3.98 -24.88 -10.24
N CYS A 535 -3.73 -26.02 -9.58
CA CYS A 535 -2.78 -26.08 -8.48
C CYS A 535 -1.35 -25.72 -8.91
N ILE A 536 -0.86 -26.27 -10.03
CA ILE A 536 0.50 -26.01 -10.51
C ILE A 536 0.68 -24.54 -10.85
N VAL A 537 -0.23 -23.94 -11.61
CA VAL A 537 -0.12 -22.52 -12.01
C VAL A 537 -0.22 -21.60 -10.80
N TYR A 538 -1.21 -21.82 -9.93
CA TYR A 538 -1.41 -20.99 -8.73
C TYR A 538 -0.21 -21.04 -7.78
N LEU A 539 0.25 -22.24 -7.43
CA LEU A 539 1.38 -22.42 -6.52
C LEU A 539 2.69 -21.90 -7.12
N THR A 540 2.92 -22.07 -8.42
CA THR A 540 4.14 -21.56 -9.07
C THR A 540 4.22 -20.04 -9.00
N VAL A 541 3.11 -19.34 -9.24
CA VAL A 541 3.06 -17.87 -9.17
C VAL A 541 3.40 -17.36 -7.77
N PHE A 542 2.82 -17.96 -6.73
CA PHE A 542 3.10 -17.58 -5.34
C PHE A 542 4.49 -18.03 -4.86
N TYR A 543 4.98 -19.16 -5.36
CA TYR A 543 6.36 -19.60 -5.11
C TYR A 543 7.36 -18.58 -5.64
N VAL A 544 7.19 -18.12 -6.89
CA VAL A 544 8.02 -17.06 -7.47
C VAL A 544 7.90 -15.76 -6.65
N HIS A 545 6.68 -15.40 -6.22
CA HIS A 545 6.46 -14.20 -5.40
C HIS A 545 7.25 -14.24 -4.08
N LEU A 546 7.08 -15.29 -3.28
CA LEU A 546 7.72 -15.44 -1.98
C LEU A 546 9.23 -15.72 -2.09
N SER A 547 9.69 -16.31 -3.19
CA SER A 547 11.12 -16.56 -3.43
C SER A 547 11.87 -15.28 -3.82
N ILE A 548 11.23 -14.34 -4.53
CA ILE A 548 11.84 -13.06 -4.91
C ILE A 548 11.85 -12.10 -3.71
N LEU A 549 10.75 -12.04 -2.95
CA LEU A 549 10.56 -11.12 -1.84
C LEU A 549 11.15 -11.66 -0.53
N SER A 550 12.47 -11.60 -0.44
CA SER A 550 13.26 -12.12 0.69
C SER A 550 13.48 -11.10 1.80
N LYS A 551 13.42 -9.80 1.52
CA LYS A 551 13.72 -8.74 2.49
C LYS A 551 12.47 -8.23 3.21
N ALA A 552 12.65 -7.69 4.41
CA ALA A 552 11.58 -7.00 5.13
C ALA A 552 11.13 -5.74 4.36
N GLY A 553 9.88 -5.35 4.56
CA GLY A 553 9.29 -4.21 3.86
C GLY A 553 8.11 -3.62 4.65
N PRO A 554 7.48 -2.57 4.13
CA PRO A 554 6.57 -1.71 4.91
C PRO A 554 5.33 -2.43 5.45
N HIS A 555 4.95 -3.56 4.84
CA HIS A 555 3.73 -4.31 5.19
C HIS A 555 4.04 -5.63 5.91
N ASP A 556 5.27 -5.84 6.37
CA ASP A 556 5.65 -7.04 7.12
C ASP A 556 4.93 -7.13 8.49
N SER A 557 4.60 -5.98 9.10
CA SER A 557 3.85 -5.84 10.36
C SER A 557 2.52 -6.59 10.36
N ILE A 558 1.87 -6.75 9.21
CA ILE A 558 0.62 -7.50 9.03
C ILE A 558 0.87 -9.01 9.20
N MET A 559 2.10 -9.48 8.96
CA MET A 559 2.51 -10.89 9.09
C MET A 559 2.84 -11.28 10.54
N THR A 560 2.85 -12.57 10.86
CA THR A 560 3.26 -13.10 12.17
C THR A 560 4.72 -12.79 12.45
N SER A 561 5.14 -12.76 13.72
CA SER A 561 6.56 -12.55 14.06
C SER A 561 7.47 -13.63 13.45
N ALA A 562 7.00 -14.88 13.35
CA ALA A 562 7.75 -15.95 12.69
C ALA A 562 7.98 -15.63 11.19
N PHE A 563 6.95 -15.14 10.49
CA PHE A 563 7.07 -14.71 9.10
C PHE A 563 8.01 -13.52 8.96
N GLN A 564 7.88 -12.50 9.78
CA GLN A 564 8.77 -11.32 9.77
C GLN A 564 10.23 -11.69 10.07
N ALA A 565 10.45 -12.62 11.00
CA ALA A 565 11.77 -13.13 11.33
C ALA A 565 12.38 -13.99 10.20
N SER A 566 11.56 -14.47 9.25
CA SER A 566 12.05 -15.17 8.07
C SER A 566 12.49 -14.24 6.92
N LEU A 567 12.29 -12.92 7.05
CA LEU A 567 12.63 -11.91 6.04
C LEU A 567 13.94 -11.18 6.40
N ASP A 568 14.83 -10.97 5.43
CA ASP A 568 16.10 -10.30 5.64
C ASP A 568 15.94 -8.78 5.88
N GLY A 569 16.56 -8.24 6.92
CA GLY A 569 16.61 -6.78 7.15
C GLY A 569 15.41 -6.16 7.87
N GLY A 570 14.68 -6.91 8.71
CA GLY A 570 13.60 -6.43 9.58
C GLY A 570 13.64 -7.07 10.97
N LEU A 571 12.55 -7.70 11.42
CA LEU A 571 12.55 -8.43 12.70
C LEU A 571 13.64 -9.51 12.78
N ALA A 572 14.00 -10.10 11.64
CA ALA A 572 15.10 -11.04 11.57
C ALA A 572 16.47 -10.40 11.91
N SER A 573 16.71 -9.10 11.70
CA SER A 573 17.98 -8.51 12.18
C SER A 573 17.99 -8.31 13.70
N ILE A 574 16.82 -8.36 14.33
CA ILE A 574 16.60 -8.11 15.76
C ILE A 574 16.58 -9.41 16.57
N THR A 575 15.94 -10.46 16.06
CA THR A 575 15.71 -11.71 16.81
C THR A 575 16.73 -12.81 16.56
N LYS A 576 17.58 -12.67 15.54
CA LYS A 576 18.64 -13.62 15.23
C LYS A 576 19.64 -13.71 16.40
N GLY A 577 19.86 -14.89 16.98
CA GLY A 577 20.82 -15.12 18.08
C GLY A 577 20.33 -14.80 19.51
N GLN A 578 19.04 -14.51 19.68
CA GLN A 578 18.45 -14.40 21.02
C GLN A 578 18.34 -15.77 21.71
N PRO A 579 18.37 -15.83 23.06
CA PRO A 579 18.08 -17.07 23.76
C PRO A 579 16.70 -17.62 23.35
N LEU A 580 16.63 -18.92 23.07
CA LEU A 580 15.39 -19.57 22.64
C LEU A 580 14.47 -19.86 23.84
N GLU A 581 15.01 -20.42 24.91
CA GLU A 581 14.24 -20.85 26.08
C GLU A 581 13.94 -19.68 27.02
N VAL A 582 12.66 -19.42 27.30
CA VAL A 582 12.26 -18.42 28.29
C VAL A 582 12.42 -19.02 29.69
N THR A 583 13.12 -18.30 30.56
CA THR A 583 13.47 -18.74 31.93
C THR A 583 13.10 -17.65 32.94
N HIS A 584 13.14 -17.96 34.23
CA HIS A 584 13.04 -16.90 35.24
C HIS A 584 14.25 -15.95 35.17
N GLY A 585 14.00 -14.64 35.19
CA GLY A 585 14.96 -13.57 34.93
C GLY A 585 15.07 -13.18 33.44
N SER A 586 14.35 -13.86 32.55
CA SER A 586 14.24 -13.47 31.14
C SER A 586 13.49 -12.15 30.99
N GLN A 587 14.05 -11.23 30.20
CA GLN A 587 13.36 -10.04 29.73
C GLN A 587 12.80 -10.31 28.34
N ILE A 588 11.51 -10.10 28.17
CA ILE A 588 10.75 -10.46 26.99
C ILE A 588 9.86 -9.32 26.52
N THR A 589 9.58 -9.25 25.23
CA THR A 589 8.45 -8.48 24.70
C THR A 589 7.34 -9.43 24.28
N LEU A 590 6.13 -9.18 24.77
CA LEU A 590 4.95 -9.99 24.45
C LEU A 590 4.15 -9.29 23.36
N ARG A 591 3.98 -9.96 22.22
CA ARG A 591 3.18 -9.47 21.11
C ARG A 591 1.90 -10.30 20.98
N HIS A 592 0.83 -9.64 20.58
CA HIS A 592 -0.42 -10.29 20.21
C HIS A 592 -0.26 -11.01 18.86
N THR A 593 -0.61 -12.30 18.81
CA THR A 593 -0.21 -13.18 17.70
C THR A 593 -1.07 -13.00 16.45
N TYR A 594 -2.38 -12.80 16.62
CA TYR A 594 -3.35 -12.78 15.54
C TYR A 594 -3.94 -11.37 15.35
N GLY A 595 -4.30 -10.98 14.13
CA GLY A 595 -4.83 -9.63 13.88
C GLY A 595 -3.77 -8.52 13.93
N ARG A 596 -4.09 -7.40 14.57
CA ARG A 596 -3.25 -6.18 14.55
C ARG A 596 -1.97 -6.36 15.37
N ALA A 597 -0.84 -5.95 14.79
CA ALA A 597 0.45 -5.94 15.49
C ALA A 597 0.39 -5.01 16.71
N CYS A 598 0.62 -5.60 17.88
CA CYS A 598 0.42 -4.91 19.13
C CYS A 598 1.19 -5.60 20.26
N TRP A 599 1.93 -4.84 21.06
CA TRP A 599 2.77 -5.34 22.15
C TRP A 599 2.17 -4.99 23.51
N LEU A 600 2.24 -5.91 24.47
CA LEU A 600 1.88 -5.64 25.85
C LEU A 600 2.77 -4.51 26.40
N HIS A 601 2.14 -3.44 26.83
CA HIS A 601 2.79 -2.17 27.12
C HIS A 601 2.33 -1.63 28.46
N SER A 602 3.20 -0.90 29.15
CA SER A 602 2.82 -0.15 30.34
C SER A 602 3.67 1.10 30.51
N HIS A 603 3.08 2.18 31.01
CA HIS A 603 3.75 3.47 31.20
C HIS A 603 3.31 4.10 32.51
N ASN A 604 4.02 5.12 33.01
CA ASN A 604 3.81 5.68 34.36
C ASN A 604 2.41 6.28 34.65
N HIS A 605 1.53 6.40 33.65
CA HIS A 605 0.18 6.92 33.84
C HIS A 605 -0.75 5.87 34.42
N VAL A 606 -1.72 6.33 35.19
CA VAL A 606 -2.69 5.50 35.92
C VAL A 606 -4.08 5.62 35.31
N TYR A 607 -4.93 4.62 35.49
CA TYR A 607 -6.32 4.70 35.08
C TYR A 607 -7.02 5.87 35.80
N PRO A 608 -7.96 6.58 35.15
CA PRO A 608 -8.74 7.62 35.83
C PRO A 608 -9.53 7.01 36.99
N LEU A 609 -9.85 7.78 38.04
CA LEU A 609 -10.62 7.28 39.19
C LEU A 609 -12.01 6.76 38.82
N LYS A 610 -12.62 7.36 37.80
CA LYS A 610 -13.89 6.95 37.21
C LYS A 610 -13.78 6.96 35.69
N TYR A 611 -14.38 5.99 35.04
CA TYR A 611 -14.50 5.98 33.58
C TYR A 611 -15.63 6.92 33.12
N ALA A 612 -15.75 7.12 31.81
CA ALA A 612 -16.71 8.05 31.21
C ALA A 612 -18.18 7.73 31.51
N ASP A 613 -18.48 6.47 31.81
CA ASP A 613 -19.81 5.98 32.19
C ASP A 613 -20.10 6.05 33.69
N GLY A 614 -19.18 6.61 34.48
CA GLY A 614 -19.32 6.79 35.93
C GLY A 614 -18.92 5.59 36.78
N ARG A 615 -18.53 4.45 36.18
CA ARG A 615 -17.99 3.30 36.91
C ARG A 615 -16.66 3.65 37.59
N GLY A 616 -16.44 3.09 38.77
CA GLY A 616 -15.18 3.22 39.51
C GLY A 616 -14.07 2.39 38.88
N SER A 617 -12.85 2.89 38.96
CA SER A 617 -11.62 2.28 38.47
C SER A 617 -10.67 1.99 39.63
N SER A 618 -9.68 1.13 39.41
CA SER A 618 -8.65 0.80 40.39
C SER A 618 -7.65 1.92 40.64
N HIS A 619 -7.58 2.90 39.73
CA HIS A 619 -6.56 3.94 39.72
C HIS A 619 -5.11 3.40 39.74
N GLN A 620 -4.90 2.16 39.28
CA GLN A 620 -3.58 1.56 39.15
C GLN A 620 -2.90 1.97 37.84
N GLN A 621 -1.62 1.59 37.66
CA GLN A 621 -0.89 1.89 36.44
C GLN A 621 -1.53 1.18 35.24
N GLN A 622 -1.66 1.92 34.14
CA GLN A 622 -2.28 1.42 32.93
C GLN A 622 -1.44 0.31 32.29
N VAL A 623 -2.12 -0.74 31.84
CA VAL A 623 -1.55 -1.74 30.94
C VAL A 623 -2.36 -1.71 29.65
N THR A 624 -1.66 -1.58 28.55
CA THR A 624 -2.26 -1.37 27.24
C THR A 624 -1.61 -2.28 26.24
N CYS A 625 -2.10 -2.22 25.01
CA CYS A 625 -1.45 -2.81 23.88
C CYS A 625 -1.04 -1.70 22.92
N TYR A 626 0.26 -1.58 22.67
CA TYR A 626 0.84 -0.51 21.87
C TYR A 626 1.24 -1.03 20.49
N SER A 627 0.93 -0.28 19.43
CA SER A 627 1.17 -0.71 18.03
C SER A 627 2.61 -0.56 17.55
N PHE A 628 3.53 -0.08 18.39
CA PHE A 628 4.93 0.16 18.01
C PHE A 628 5.89 -0.44 19.03
N LYS A 629 7.14 -0.68 18.60
CA LYS A 629 8.22 -1.09 19.49
C LYS A 629 8.63 0.07 20.37
N ASP A 630 8.74 -0.21 21.66
CA ASP A 630 9.10 0.77 22.68
C ASP A 630 9.87 0.07 23.82
N VAL A 631 10.66 0.85 24.56
CA VAL A 631 11.39 0.38 25.75
C VAL A 631 10.42 -0.05 26.87
N ASN A 632 9.20 0.51 26.87
CA ASN A 632 8.09 0.17 27.76
C ASN A 632 7.32 -1.09 27.34
N ASN A 633 7.74 -1.81 26.30
CA ASN A 633 7.17 -3.10 25.93
C ASN A 633 7.89 -4.28 26.62
N TRP A 634 8.96 -4.01 27.36
CA TRP A 634 9.78 -5.04 28.00
C TRP A 634 9.19 -5.48 29.33
N TRP A 635 9.08 -6.79 29.52
CA TRP A 635 8.61 -7.45 30.74
C TRP A 635 9.67 -8.42 31.24
N ILE A 636 9.75 -8.63 32.54
CA ILE A 636 10.69 -9.54 33.19
C ILE A 636 9.87 -10.68 33.78
N VAL A 637 10.24 -11.91 33.43
CA VAL A 637 9.60 -13.10 33.98
C VAL A 637 10.23 -13.43 35.32
N LYS A 638 9.46 -13.38 36.40
CA LYS A 638 9.92 -13.53 37.79
C LYS A 638 9.29 -14.77 38.44
N ARG A 639 9.98 -15.35 39.42
CA ARG A 639 9.44 -16.42 40.27
C ARG A 639 8.49 -15.83 41.33
N PRO A 640 7.36 -16.48 41.63
CA PRO A 640 6.45 -16.04 42.69
C PRO A 640 7.09 -15.95 44.09
N GLU A 641 7.97 -16.89 44.42
CA GLU A 641 8.50 -17.11 45.78
C GLU A 641 9.83 -16.42 46.07
N ARG A 642 10.45 -15.80 45.06
CA ARG A 642 11.77 -15.19 45.19
C ARG A 642 11.77 -13.77 44.63
N ASN A 643 12.52 -12.89 45.28
CA ASN A 643 12.66 -11.49 44.86
C ASN A 643 13.82 -11.24 43.88
N ASP A 644 14.46 -12.30 43.39
CA ASP A 644 15.52 -12.19 42.38
C ASP A 644 14.96 -11.85 41.00
N LEU A 645 15.52 -10.82 40.36
CA LEU A 645 15.20 -10.42 38.99
C LEU A 645 16.24 -10.91 37.97
N VAL A 646 17.35 -11.48 38.46
CA VAL A 646 18.48 -11.97 37.67
C VAL A 646 18.31 -13.45 37.35
N VAL A 647 18.76 -13.88 36.17
CA VAL A 647 18.77 -15.29 35.80
C VAL A 647 19.78 -16.06 36.67
N THR A 648 19.28 -16.92 37.55
CA THR A 648 20.14 -17.83 38.33
C THR A 648 20.68 -18.93 37.42
N LYS A 649 22.00 -19.22 37.49
CA LYS A 649 22.59 -20.40 36.83
C LYS A 649 22.67 -21.57 37.81
N PRO A 650 22.24 -22.79 37.45
CA PRO A 650 21.68 -23.21 36.17
C PRO A 650 20.26 -22.69 35.92
N SER A 651 19.98 -22.25 34.69
CA SER A 651 18.68 -21.71 34.30
C SER A 651 17.65 -22.83 34.16
N THR A 652 16.48 -22.64 34.77
CA THR A 652 15.33 -23.55 34.62
C THR A 652 14.34 -22.96 33.61
N PRO A 653 14.14 -23.58 32.44
CA PRO A 653 13.15 -23.16 31.46
C PRO A 653 11.72 -23.25 32.01
N ILE A 654 10.88 -22.31 31.61
CA ILE A 654 9.47 -22.29 31.99
C ILE A 654 8.70 -23.27 31.11
N LYS A 655 7.86 -24.09 31.73
CA LYS A 655 7.08 -25.12 31.07
C LYS A 655 5.59 -24.79 31.06
N HIS A 656 4.85 -25.49 30.20
CA HIS A 656 3.40 -25.46 30.22
C HIS A 656 2.86 -25.79 31.63
N GLY A 657 1.99 -24.93 32.16
CA GLY A 657 1.38 -25.04 33.49
C GLY A 657 2.12 -24.32 34.60
N ASP A 658 3.34 -23.82 34.35
CA ASP A 658 4.11 -23.09 35.38
C ASP A 658 3.47 -21.74 35.72
N VAL A 659 3.57 -21.36 37.00
CA VAL A 659 3.07 -20.08 37.51
C VAL A 659 4.22 -19.07 37.60
N ILE A 660 4.01 -17.90 37.00
CA ILE A 660 4.99 -16.83 36.89
C ILE A 660 4.42 -15.51 37.42
N GLN A 661 5.33 -14.57 37.68
CA GLN A 661 5.01 -13.15 37.80
C GLN A 661 5.61 -12.41 36.60
N LEU A 662 4.85 -11.51 35.98
CA LEU A 662 5.37 -10.62 34.94
C LEU A 662 5.57 -9.23 35.54
N VAL A 663 6.79 -8.73 35.48
CA VAL A 663 7.16 -7.42 36.04
C VAL A 663 7.54 -6.49 34.90
N HIS A 664 6.95 -5.30 34.84
CA HIS A 664 7.26 -4.33 33.80
C HIS A 664 8.71 -3.85 33.90
N GLY A 665 9.43 -3.83 32.79
CA GLY A 665 10.89 -3.65 32.76
C GLY A 665 11.39 -2.30 33.27
N ILE A 666 10.66 -1.21 32.96
CA ILE A 666 11.03 0.14 33.39
C ILE A 666 10.45 0.45 34.77
N THR A 667 9.14 0.27 34.95
CA THR A 667 8.48 0.68 36.21
C THR A 667 8.62 -0.32 37.34
N SER A 668 9.15 -1.52 37.06
CA SER A 668 9.33 -2.62 38.02
C SER A 668 8.06 -3.02 38.78
N ARG A 669 6.87 -2.72 38.22
CA ARG A 669 5.57 -3.07 38.79
C ARG A 669 5.04 -4.36 38.17
N ALA A 670 4.35 -5.17 38.98
CA ALA A 670 3.85 -6.47 38.55
C ALA A 670 2.52 -6.36 37.79
N LEU A 671 2.38 -7.12 36.71
CA LEU A 671 1.14 -7.31 35.98
C LEU A 671 0.10 -7.94 36.89
N ASN A 672 -1.06 -7.32 36.97
CA ASN A 672 -2.11 -7.62 37.92
C ASN A 672 -3.47 -7.59 37.23
N SER A 673 -4.37 -8.45 37.68
CA SER A 673 -5.80 -8.35 37.36
C SER A 673 -6.60 -8.50 38.64
N HIS A 674 -7.79 -7.92 38.67
CA HIS A 674 -8.59 -7.84 39.88
C HIS A 674 -10.06 -7.62 39.51
N ASP A 675 -10.94 -7.71 40.50
CA ASP A 675 -12.39 -7.63 40.30
C ASP A 675 -12.88 -6.18 40.09
N VAL A 676 -12.33 -5.52 39.08
CA VAL A 676 -12.75 -4.21 38.57
C VAL A 676 -13.03 -4.40 37.08
N ALA A 677 -14.13 -3.85 36.60
CA ALA A 677 -14.53 -3.97 35.20
C ALA A 677 -13.64 -3.12 34.30
N ALA A 678 -13.22 -3.66 33.15
CA ALA A 678 -12.36 -2.96 32.20
C ALA A 678 -13.03 -1.68 31.63
N PRO A 679 -12.24 -0.67 31.25
CA PRO A 679 -12.75 0.65 30.86
C PRO A 679 -13.69 0.62 29.64
N MET A 680 -13.32 -0.05 28.56
CA MET A 680 -14.10 -0.13 27.31
C MET A 680 -14.92 -1.41 27.22
N SER A 681 -14.51 -2.47 27.94
CA SER A 681 -15.15 -3.80 27.92
C SER A 681 -15.66 -4.20 29.31
N PRO A 682 -16.83 -3.71 29.77
CA PRO A 682 -17.31 -3.91 31.15
C PRO A 682 -17.53 -5.37 31.58
N GLN A 683 -17.62 -6.30 30.62
CA GLN A 683 -17.84 -7.72 30.85
C GLN A 683 -16.55 -8.46 31.27
N SER A 684 -15.40 -7.83 31.07
CA SER A 684 -14.07 -8.38 31.34
C SER A 684 -13.40 -7.60 32.49
N GLN A 685 -12.39 -8.21 33.11
CA GLN A 685 -11.65 -7.62 34.22
C GLN A 685 -10.57 -6.65 33.71
N GLU A 686 -10.35 -5.57 34.46
CA GLU A 686 -9.27 -4.62 34.23
C GLU A 686 -7.92 -5.32 34.46
N ILE A 687 -6.95 -4.95 33.62
CA ILE A 687 -5.56 -5.34 33.77
C ILE A 687 -4.73 -4.10 34.03
N SER A 688 -3.86 -4.19 35.01
CA SER A 688 -3.09 -3.08 35.51
C SER A 688 -1.70 -3.52 35.94
N CYS A 689 -0.81 -2.56 36.14
CA CYS A 689 0.42 -2.76 36.89
C CYS A 689 0.15 -2.34 38.33
N TYR A 690 0.28 -3.26 39.29
CA TYR A 690 -0.10 -3.02 40.68
C TYR A 690 0.72 -1.88 41.30
N ILE A 691 0.01 -0.96 41.98
CA ILE A 691 0.59 0.10 42.79
C ILE A 691 0.11 -0.12 44.21
N ASP A 692 1.05 -0.24 45.16
CA ASP A 692 0.71 -0.32 46.57
C ASP A 692 0.37 1.08 47.11
N TYR A 693 -0.92 1.39 47.16
CA TYR A 693 -1.43 2.61 47.78
C TYR A 693 -1.63 2.47 49.30
N ASN A 694 -1.16 1.38 49.92
CA ASN A 694 -1.44 1.05 51.33
C ASN A 694 -2.97 0.89 51.58
N VAL A 695 -3.66 0.29 50.60
CA VAL A 695 -5.11 0.04 50.59
C VAL A 695 -5.36 -1.47 50.73
N SER A 696 -6.53 -1.87 51.25
CA SER A 696 -6.93 -3.25 51.56
C SER A 696 -7.07 -4.22 50.36
N MET A 697 -6.62 -3.86 49.16
CA MET A 697 -6.66 -4.75 47.99
C MET A 697 -5.30 -5.45 47.82
N PRO A 698 -5.19 -6.76 48.13
CA PRO A 698 -3.94 -7.48 47.93
C PRO A 698 -3.60 -7.58 46.44
N ALA A 699 -2.32 -7.56 46.11
CA ALA A 699 -1.84 -7.79 44.75
C ALA A 699 -2.20 -9.23 44.29
N GLN A 700 -2.80 -9.34 43.12
CA GLN A 700 -3.10 -10.60 42.44
C GLN A 700 -2.30 -10.62 41.13
N ASN A 701 -1.04 -11.05 41.25
CA ASN A 701 -0.03 -10.88 40.21
C ASN A 701 0.52 -12.22 39.65
N LEU A 702 -0.18 -13.32 39.93
CA LEU A 702 0.21 -14.66 39.52
C LEU A 702 -0.49 -15.06 38.22
N TRP A 703 0.31 -15.50 37.25
CA TRP A 703 -0.14 -15.90 35.93
C TRP A 703 0.39 -17.30 35.60
N ARG A 704 -0.51 -18.22 35.22
CA ARG A 704 -0.19 -19.55 34.72
C ARG A 704 0.07 -19.48 33.22
N VAL A 705 1.18 -20.04 32.76
CA VAL A 705 1.56 -20.07 31.35
C VAL A 705 0.98 -21.32 30.69
N GLU A 706 0.15 -21.16 29.67
CA GLU A 706 -0.36 -22.26 28.86
C GLU A 706 0.14 -22.16 27.42
N ILE A 707 1.00 -23.09 27.00
CA ILE A 707 1.47 -23.21 25.62
C ILE A 707 0.37 -23.86 24.76
N THR A 708 -0.16 -23.15 23.77
CA THR A 708 -1.27 -23.61 22.91
C THR A 708 -0.80 -24.53 21.79
N ASN A 709 0.38 -24.28 21.22
CA ASN A 709 0.97 -25.08 20.15
C ASN A 709 1.97 -26.15 20.64
N LYS A 710 1.70 -26.71 21.82
CA LYS A 710 2.53 -27.71 22.50
C LYS A 710 2.87 -28.91 21.61
N ASP A 711 1.93 -29.37 20.78
CA ASP A 711 2.14 -30.52 19.90
C ASP A 711 3.27 -30.29 18.88
N ASN A 712 3.52 -29.04 18.50
CA ASN A 712 4.55 -28.67 17.52
C ASN A 712 5.87 -28.24 18.17
N THR A 713 5.82 -27.49 19.29
CA THR A 713 7.01 -26.87 19.91
C THR A 713 7.49 -27.57 21.19
N GLY A 714 6.75 -28.57 21.68
CA GLY A 714 7.01 -29.22 22.95
C GLY A 714 6.51 -28.41 24.16
N ASP A 715 6.89 -28.88 25.36
CA ASP A 715 6.41 -28.37 26.65
C ASP A 715 7.15 -27.15 27.19
N VAL A 716 8.21 -26.71 26.53
CA VAL A 716 9.05 -25.59 26.97
C VAL A 716 8.63 -24.31 26.24
N TRP A 717 8.61 -23.20 26.97
CA TRP A 717 8.28 -21.90 26.41
C TRP A 717 9.46 -21.34 25.61
N HIS A 718 9.32 -21.32 24.28
CA HIS A 718 10.32 -20.80 23.35
C HIS A 718 9.93 -19.43 22.79
N ALA A 719 10.92 -18.54 22.65
CA ALA A 719 10.76 -17.28 21.93
C ALA A 719 10.46 -17.53 20.43
N ILE A 720 9.62 -16.68 19.84
CA ILE A 720 9.09 -16.72 18.46
C ILE A 720 8.18 -17.93 18.15
N GLN A 721 8.59 -19.13 18.55
CA GLN A 721 7.95 -20.38 18.15
C GLN A 721 6.72 -20.71 19.00
N SER A 722 6.80 -20.55 20.32
CA SER A 722 5.69 -20.89 21.20
C SER A 722 4.61 -19.82 21.19
N GLN A 723 3.38 -20.27 21.04
CA GLN A 723 2.18 -19.49 21.24
C GLN A 723 1.67 -19.79 22.65
N ILE A 724 1.45 -18.75 23.44
CA ILE A 724 1.07 -18.90 24.85
C ILE A 724 -0.20 -18.13 25.20
N ARG A 725 -0.88 -18.59 26.24
CA ARG A 725 -1.89 -17.85 26.98
C ARG A 725 -1.39 -17.63 28.40
N LEU A 726 -1.74 -16.48 28.95
CA LEU A 726 -1.47 -16.14 30.35
C LEU A 726 -2.80 -16.17 31.08
N VAL A 727 -2.97 -17.14 31.97
CA VAL A 727 -4.20 -17.34 32.73
C VAL A 727 -3.99 -16.84 34.16
N HIS A 728 -4.80 -15.90 34.59
CA HIS A 728 -4.74 -15.32 35.93
C HIS A 728 -5.13 -16.37 36.97
N VAL A 729 -4.25 -16.63 37.95
CA VAL A 729 -4.43 -17.77 38.88
C VAL A 729 -5.64 -17.62 39.80
N ASN A 730 -5.96 -16.39 40.23
CA ASN A 730 -7.03 -16.16 41.19
C ASN A 730 -8.43 -16.21 40.58
N THR A 731 -8.56 -15.83 39.30
CA THR A 731 -9.87 -15.73 38.62
C THR A 731 -10.04 -16.74 37.49
N ASP A 732 -8.97 -17.42 37.07
CA ASP A 732 -8.89 -18.28 35.88
C ASP A 732 -9.23 -17.54 34.56
N TYR A 733 -9.04 -16.22 34.51
CA TYR A 733 -9.31 -15.41 33.31
C TYR A 733 -8.06 -15.28 32.46
N ALA A 734 -8.21 -15.29 31.14
CA ALA A 734 -7.09 -15.19 30.20
C ALA A 734 -6.79 -13.74 29.80
N LEU A 735 -5.50 -13.39 29.74
CA LEU A 735 -5.01 -12.13 29.18
C LEU A 735 -5.39 -12.03 27.70
N LYS A 736 -6.18 -11.01 27.35
CA LYS A 736 -6.77 -10.84 26.02
C LYS A 736 -6.56 -9.44 25.47
N PHE A 737 -6.28 -9.35 24.17
CA PHE A 737 -6.42 -8.12 23.39
C PHE A 737 -7.90 -7.87 23.05
N SER A 738 -8.49 -6.77 23.54
CA SER A 738 -9.93 -6.51 23.35
C SER A 738 -10.32 -6.04 21.93
N GLY A 739 -9.36 -5.57 21.14
CA GLY A 739 -9.61 -4.86 19.88
C GLY A 739 -10.16 -3.43 20.03
N ARG A 740 -10.53 -3.00 21.26
CA ARG A 740 -11.03 -1.65 21.54
C ARG A 740 -9.87 -0.69 21.81
N GLN A 741 -10.10 0.58 21.52
CA GLN A 741 -9.15 1.66 21.76
C GLN A 741 -9.56 2.41 23.02
N LEU A 742 -8.59 2.66 23.90
CA LEU A 742 -8.76 3.54 25.05
C LEU A 742 -8.93 4.99 24.57
N LEU A 743 -9.53 5.82 25.42
CA LEU A 743 -9.68 7.24 25.15
C LEU A 743 -8.36 8.01 25.34
N ASP A 744 -8.41 9.33 25.26
CA ASP A 744 -7.23 10.20 25.34
C ASP A 744 -6.39 10.01 26.61
N TRP A 745 -7.02 9.68 27.75
CA TRP A 745 -6.32 9.40 29.01
C TRP A 745 -5.45 8.13 28.95
N GLY A 746 -5.72 7.24 27.99
CA GLY A 746 -4.93 6.05 27.65
C GLY A 746 -4.16 6.21 26.34
N PHE A 747 -3.91 7.46 25.91
CA PHE A 747 -3.15 7.82 24.71
C PHE A 747 -3.66 7.20 23.41
N ASN A 748 -4.95 6.89 23.33
CA ASN A 748 -5.52 6.20 22.18
C ASN A 748 -4.79 4.87 21.87
N GLN A 749 -4.23 4.21 22.88
CA GLN A 749 -3.67 2.86 22.78
C GLN A 749 -4.79 1.83 22.87
N HIS A 750 -4.51 0.55 22.61
CA HIS A 750 -5.52 -0.50 22.66
C HIS A 750 -5.69 -1.07 24.06
N GLU A 751 -6.92 -1.47 24.39
CA GLU A 751 -7.28 -2.03 25.69
C GLU A 751 -6.88 -3.52 25.77
N VAL A 752 -6.21 -3.88 26.87
CA VAL A 752 -5.92 -5.26 27.28
C VAL A 752 -6.78 -5.60 28.49
N VAL A 753 -7.41 -6.77 28.48
CA VAL A 753 -8.37 -7.20 29.51
C VAL A 753 -8.11 -8.63 29.94
N ALA A 754 -8.61 -9.01 31.11
CA ALA A 754 -8.70 -10.41 31.53
C ALA A 754 -10.12 -10.90 31.25
N ASP A 755 -10.26 -11.91 30.38
CA ASP A 755 -11.56 -12.39 29.93
C ASP A 755 -11.85 -13.79 30.49
N LYS A 756 -13.12 -14.06 30.78
CA LYS A 756 -13.58 -15.34 31.32
C LYS A 756 -13.46 -16.46 30.28
N LEU A 757 -13.62 -16.13 29.01
CA LEU A 757 -13.43 -17.09 27.91
C LEU A 757 -11.92 -17.29 27.67
N VAL A 758 -11.38 -18.40 28.17
CA VAL A 758 -9.95 -18.71 28.06
C VAL A 758 -9.57 -19.15 26.64
N ASP A 759 -10.46 -19.86 25.94
CA ASP A 759 -10.17 -20.42 24.62
C ASP A 759 -10.61 -19.49 23.48
N GLN A 760 -9.71 -18.59 23.10
CA GLN A 760 -9.93 -17.61 22.03
C GLN A 760 -8.61 -17.17 21.37
N THR A 761 -8.69 -16.79 20.09
CA THR A 761 -7.52 -16.34 19.32
C THR A 761 -6.89 -15.06 19.87
N ASP A 762 -7.72 -14.18 20.44
CA ASP A 762 -7.28 -12.87 20.96
C ASP A 762 -6.52 -12.96 22.30
N SER A 763 -6.47 -14.15 22.89
CA SER A 763 -5.73 -14.44 24.13
C SER A 763 -4.33 -15.00 23.86
N ILE A 764 -3.95 -15.16 22.58
CA ILE A 764 -2.72 -15.82 22.19
C ILE A 764 -1.60 -14.79 22.00
N TRP A 765 -0.57 -14.92 22.82
CA TRP A 765 0.61 -14.07 22.84
C TRP A 765 1.84 -14.85 22.40
N ASN A 766 2.80 -14.16 21.79
CA ASN A 766 4.09 -14.71 21.44
C ASN A 766 5.21 -13.81 21.98
N VAL A 767 6.32 -14.44 22.37
CA VAL A 767 7.53 -13.69 22.76
C VAL A 767 8.28 -13.32 21.49
N GLU A 768 8.39 -12.03 21.21
CA GLU A 768 9.06 -11.56 20.01
C GLU A 768 10.57 -11.37 20.25
N GLU A 769 10.91 -10.54 21.23
CA GLU A 769 12.29 -10.25 21.63
C GLU A 769 12.56 -10.87 23.01
N HIS A 770 13.76 -11.43 23.19
CA HIS A 770 14.14 -12.09 24.43
C HIS A 770 15.62 -11.86 24.77
N ARG A 771 15.91 -11.59 26.05
CA ARG A 771 17.28 -11.54 26.60
C ARG A 771 17.31 -11.98 28.06
N TYR A 772 18.47 -12.41 28.54
CA TYR A 772 18.68 -12.71 29.95
C TYR A 772 19.10 -11.47 30.74
N THR A 773 18.49 -11.25 31.91
CA THR A 773 18.91 -10.20 32.85
C THR A 773 20.29 -10.53 33.44
N LYS A 774 21.25 -9.61 33.33
CA LYS A 774 22.63 -9.78 33.82
C LYS A 774 22.93 -9.05 35.13
N SER A 775 22.21 -7.95 35.41
CA SER A 775 22.43 -7.05 36.55
C SER A 775 21.13 -6.86 37.35
N ASP A 776 21.24 -6.76 38.67
CA ASP A 776 20.08 -6.61 39.58
C ASP A 776 19.69 -5.13 39.77
N ASP A 777 20.66 -4.22 39.69
CA ASP A 777 20.48 -2.77 39.87
C ASP A 777 19.52 -2.18 38.81
N GLN A 778 18.46 -1.53 39.29
CA GLN A 778 17.40 -0.96 38.45
C GLN A 778 17.95 0.11 37.50
N LYS A 779 18.82 1.01 37.97
CA LYS A 779 19.38 2.08 37.13
C LYS A 779 20.30 1.54 36.04
N GLN A 780 21.02 0.47 36.34
CA GLN A 780 21.88 -0.18 35.36
C GLN A 780 21.05 -0.95 34.34
N ARG A 781 19.98 -1.65 34.75
CA ARG A 781 19.02 -2.28 33.84
C ARG A 781 18.36 -1.27 32.90
N GLU A 782 17.89 -0.13 33.43
CA GLU A 782 17.32 0.95 32.62
C GLU A 782 18.33 1.46 31.57
N ARG A 783 19.61 1.62 31.94
CA ARG A 783 20.67 2.01 31.01
C ARG A 783 20.97 0.93 29.98
N GLU A 784 21.01 -0.34 30.36
CA GLU A 784 21.21 -1.47 29.45
C GLU A 784 20.03 -1.61 28.47
N LEU A 785 18.80 -1.37 28.95
CA LEU A 785 17.57 -1.29 28.17
C LEU A 785 17.63 -0.19 27.10
N ILE A 786 18.20 0.97 27.45
CA ILE A 786 18.29 2.15 26.58
C ILE A 786 19.48 2.06 25.60
N ASN A 787 20.62 1.49 26.03
CA ASN A 787 21.88 1.49 25.26
C ASN A 787 22.09 0.28 24.34
N ALA A 788 21.22 -0.73 24.38
CA ALA A 788 21.39 -1.93 23.56
C ALA A 788 21.09 -1.65 22.08
N GLU A 789 22.08 -1.12 21.35
CA GLU A 789 22.12 -1.20 19.89
C GLU A 789 22.34 -2.65 19.46
N MET A 790 21.47 -3.14 18.58
CA MET A 790 21.38 -4.56 18.21
C MET A 790 22.36 -4.91 17.08
N ILE A 791 23.28 -5.84 17.34
CA ILE A 791 24.04 -6.53 16.28
C ILE A 791 24.11 -8.03 16.61
N PRO A 792 23.50 -8.91 15.79
CA PRO A 792 23.71 -10.35 15.98
C PRO A 792 23.88 -11.21 14.69
N LEU A 793 23.98 -12.54 14.89
CA LEU A 793 24.81 -13.47 14.10
C LEU A 793 24.12 -14.67 13.37
N GLN A 794 22.79 -14.99 13.46
CA GLN A 794 22.22 -16.15 12.69
C GLN A 794 20.68 -16.27 12.54
N ALA A 795 20.18 -16.68 11.34
CA ALA A 795 18.80 -16.56 10.77
C ALA A 795 17.74 -17.63 11.10
N THR A 796 16.50 -17.21 11.42
CA THR A 796 15.29 -18.08 11.45
C THR A 796 14.76 -18.37 10.04
N THR A 797 14.31 -19.60 9.79
CA THR A 797 13.78 -20.04 8.48
C THR A 797 12.37 -20.63 8.63
N LEU A 798 11.48 -20.32 7.68
CA LEU A 798 10.12 -20.90 7.57
C LEU A 798 9.98 -21.64 6.24
N SER A 799 9.11 -22.64 6.21
CA SER A 799 8.78 -23.36 4.97
C SER A 799 7.93 -22.52 4.02
N PHE A 800 7.92 -22.89 2.74
CA PHE A 800 7.05 -22.26 1.74
C PHE A 800 5.56 -22.38 2.11
N TRP A 801 5.13 -23.54 2.61
CA TRP A 801 3.72 -23.79 2.91
C TRP A 801 3.18 -22.93 4.05
N GLU A 802 3.98 -22.74 5.11
CA GLU A 802 3.62 -21.85 6.22
C GLU A 802 3.48 -20.40 5.71
N LYS A 803 4.46 -19.93 4.94
CA LYS A 803 4.42 -18.58 4.34
C LYS A 803 3.23 -18.41 3.39
N PHE A 804 2.98 -19.41 2.55
CA PHE A 804 1.89 -19.39 1.58
C PHE A 804 0.52 -19.38 2.27
N LEU A 805 0.25 -20.30 3.19
CA LEU A 805 -1.02 -20.39 3.90
C LEU A 805 -1.31 -19.12 4.70
N GLU A 806 -0.32 -18.60 5.43
CA GLU A 806 -0.47 -17.35 6.18
C GLU A 806 -0.83 -16.18 5.25
N LEU A 807 -0.12 -16.04 4.13
CA LEU A 807 -0.40 -15.01 3.14
C LEU A 807 -1.81 -15.15 2.55
N GLN A 808 -2.22 -16.36 2.16
CA GLN A 808 -3.54 -16.60 1.56
C GLN A 808 -4.68 -16.28 2.53
N ILE A 809 -4.58 -16.69 3.79
CA ILE A 809 -5.58 -16.39 4.81
C ILE A 809 -5.72 -14.87 4.95
N LYS A 810 -4.61 -14.13 5.00
CA LYS A 810 -4.65 -12.67 5.11
C LYS A 810 -5.22 -12.00 3.87
N MET A 811 -4.89 -12.49 2.67
CA MET A 811 -5.46 -11.96 1.42
C MET A 811 -6.98 -12.13 1.34
N LEU A 812 -7.53 -13.26 1.81
CA LEU A 812 -8.96 -13.55 1.75
C LEU A 812 -9.78 -12.91 2.88
N PHE A 813 -9.22 -12.82 4.09
CA PHE A 813 -10.00 -12.42 5.28
C PHE A 813 -9.63 -11.03 5.84
N SER A 814 -8.44 -10.47 5.55
CA SER A 814 -8.00 -9.19 6.11
C SER A 814 -8.48 -7.95 5.32
N GLY A 815 -9.10 -8.15 4.15
CA GLY A 815 -9.47 -7.06 3.23
C GLY A 815 -10.64 -6.17 3.65
N GLN A 816 -11.23 -6.38 4.84
CA GLN A 816 -12.46 -5.70 5.26
C GLN A 816 -12.25 -4.49 6.19
N GLU A 817 -11.09 -4.31 6.81
CA GLU A 817 -10.92 -3.32 7.90
C GLU A 817 -10.56 -1.88 7.45
N GLY A 818 -10.61 -1.56 6.14
CA GLY A 818 -10.10 -0.29 5.63
C GLY A 818 -10.87 0.38 4.49
N GLN A 819 -12.10 -0.05 4.16
CA GLN A 819 -12.90 0.60 3.12
C GLN A 819 -13.48 1.94 3.61
N ASN A 820 -12.63 2.96 3.69
CA ASN A 820 -13.09 4.34 3.68
C ASN A 820 -13.63 4.62 2.27
N SER A 821 -14.87 5.07 2.15
CA SER A 821 -15.49 5.44 0.88
C SER A 821 -14.65 6.52 0.19
N HIS A 822 -14.00 6.18 -0.91
CA HIS A 822 -13.24 7.12 -1.71
C HIS A 822 -14.20 8.07 -2.45
N MET A 823 -13.81 9.33 -2.69
CA MET A 823 -14.69 10.30 -3.36
C MET A 823 -15.18 9.79 -4.73
N TYR A 824 -14.34 9.04 -5.46
CA TYR A 824 -14.69 8.44 -6.76
C TYR A 824 -15.23 7.00 -6.67
N SER A 825 -15.60 6.50 -5.49
CA SER A 825 -16.26 5.19 -5.39
C SER A 825 -17.62 5.23 -6.10
N SER A 826 -17.98 4.14 -6.77
CA SER A 826 -19.28 3.99 -7.46
C SER A 826 -19.94 2.68 -7.07
N ASP A 827 -21.26 2.65 -7.12
CA ASP A 827 -22.02 1.45 -6.82
C ASP A 827 -22.16 0.57 -8.08
N PRO A 828 -22.29 -0.76 -7.95
CA PRO A 828 -22.41 -1.65 -9.11
C PRO A 828 -23.57 -1.33 -10.08
N LEU A 829 -24.64 -0.71 -9.57
CA LEU A 829 -25.79 -0.30 -10.38
C LEU A 829 -25.51 0.94 -11.26
N ASP A 830 -24.48 1.72 -10.94
CA ASP A 830 -24.07 2.91 -11.71
C ASP A 830 -23.31 2.55 -12.98
N TRP A 831 -22.66 1.38 -13.02
CA TRP A 831 -21.73 1.00 -14.10
C TRP A 831 -22.41 0.83 -15.47
N PRO A 832 -23.57 0.15 -15.62
CA PRO A 832 -24.17 -0.09 -16.93
C PRO A 832 -24.68 1.18 -17.61
N LEU A 833 -25.07 2.19 -16.83
CA LEU A 833 -25.59 3.47 -17.33
C LEU A 833 -24.52 4.56 -17.40
N MET A 834 -23.29 4.27 -16.95
CA MET A 834 -22.20 5.24 -16.84
C MET A 834 -22.63 6.54 -16.12
N SER A 835 -23.42 6.42 -15.04
CA SER A 835 -23.92 7.58 -14.29
C SER A 835 -22.80 8.37 -13.62
N ARG A 836 -21.67 7.70 -13.34
CA ARG A 836 -20.49 8.27 -12.70
C ARG A 836 -19.18 7.79 -13.35
N GLY A 837 -18.27 8.72 -13.59
CA GLY A 837 -16.90 8.45 -14.06
C GLY A 837 -15.85 8.53 -12.95
N ILE A 838 -14.63 8.09 -13.26
CA ILE A 838 -13.47 8.13 -12.37
C ILE A 838 -12.47 9.10 -12.98
N ALA A 839 -11.85 9.97 -12.19
CA ALA A 839 -10.77 10.83 -12.70
C ALA A 839 -9.42 10.12 -12.50
N TYR A 840 -8.67 9.96 -13.59
CA TYR A 840 -7.37 9.28 -13.57
C TYR A 840 -6.22 10.24 -13.30
N TRP A 841 -6.24 11.42 -13.92
CA TRP A 841 -5.20 12.42 -13.78
C TRP A 841 -5.71 13.79 -14.21
N VAL A 842 -5.32 14.82 -13.47
CA VAL A 842 -5.62 16.22 -13.78
C VAL A 842 -4.29 16.98 -13.81
N SER A 843 -4.01 17.67 -14.90
CA SER A 843 -2.80 18.50 -15.00
C SER A 843 -2.94 19.76 -14.14
N ASN A 844 -1.88 20.12 -13.43
CA ASN A 844 -1.84 21.38 -12.67
C ASN A 844 -1.53 22.58 -13.55
N ASP A 845 -0.76 22.38 -14.64
CA ASP A 845 -0.21 23.46 -15.47
C ASP A 845 -0.94 23.61 -16.81
N SER A 846 -1.79 22.65 -17.18
CA SER A 846 -2.51 22.63 -18.45
C SER A 846 -3.95 22.16 -18.28
N ASN A 847 -4.79 22.38 -19.29
CA ASN A 847 -6.18 21.89 -19.29
C ASN A 847 -6.29 20.41 -19.74
N VAL A 848 -5.19 19.66 -19.76
CA VAL A 848 -5.18 18.25 -20.16
C VAL A 848 -5.56 17.39 -18.95
N ASN A 849 -6.59 16.57 -19.12
CA ASN A 849 -7.09 15.66 -18.08
C ASN A 849 -7.32 14.27 -18.67
N VAL A 850 -7.17 13.25 -17.84
CA VAL A 850 -7.50 11.86 -18.14
C VAL A 850 -8.65 11.44 -17.22
N TYR A 851 -9.73 10.96 -17.83
CA TYR A 851 -10.93 10.43 -17.19
C TYR A 851 -11.17 8.99 -17.65
#